data_AF-A0A8T6TY43-F1
#
_entry.id   AF-A0A8T6TY43-F1
#
_cell.length_a   1.000
_cell.length_b   1.000
_cell.length_c   1.000
_cell.angle_alpha   90.00
_cell.angle_beta   90.00
_cell.angle_gamma   90.00
#
_symmetry.space_group_name_H-M   'P 1'
#
loop_
_entity.id
_entity.type
_entity.pdbx_description
1 polymer ?
#
loop_
_entity_poly.entity_id
_entity_poly.type
_entity_poly.pdbx_seq_one_letter_code
_entity_poly.pdbx_strand_id
1 'polypeptide(L)'
;MNRPIKPEIKRLLDDGGIYILVLFAELTKKLRTKRKKALKEEFSRLGYSNEFRIYSANQLANFSESFPALVAWFRGYGSECLPYSSWSEYQEIIRPKKFIFDEDRKKWMEEIQQKLRNANDDYVIYRITGLSGIGKTRFVYETLSANDLKHRVIYVKAEHFRLSNIYTSLQNDPNISTILVIDECDLNQHDEFVRSFSGKGSRVCLFTLSYERGKVPPPSMSYHLEPLSVEKISEIVKTEKPDLPDNLVDRISKFADGYPRIATLLIDSYPLGDASSEEFWNISDDALMNRLIGGKQEIYLPDFKLTKKVLQRLSLFQKVGYYGNLEKEAKWIAEMIKVDYSNFKEIVEQQRRRGIIQGTYYIYVTPFVLRIHLFREWWLYQRFTKESFIEFITSIPEDFRSDLFERFLEHIPYIADVESGKEFIESILGEEGVFLDGSLLKNRLGASFFLKLTEADPKAALDCLNRTVARWTKEELINFTTGRREVIWALERMVMWKNLFNDAARLLLALGEAENETWSNNASGVFVQLFSPAYGRVAPTEASPQERFPILKEAMESKSKERRLIALRACDQALESQHFSRMIGAEFQGLRKEPKLWMPKTYGELFDSYRQVWEFLLSKLGMLPEDERDQGVEILLKRSRGIGRIANLTNMVIDTVYELIKKSYLDKKKALIQVSRILHYDAKEMIPELRQKWVKLKNDLTGVDYASLMRRYVGIILLEDHFDEEGKYKENLNQKYIQELANKSVENPQLIEAELKWLVTNEAQNGHKFGYELGLKDKNYTLLNSLIKAQENVEKYQSFNFLGGYFKAMNEKNPDEREKQFEIFAKDRKKSRWI
;
A
#
# COMPACT_ATOMS: atom_id res chain seq x y z
N MET A 1 14.81 -3.10 77.47
CA MET A 1 15.52 -3.58 76.27
C MET A 1 15.56 -2.43 75.25
N ASN A 2 16.72 -1.81 75.03
CA ASN A 2 16.92 -0.75 74.04
C ASN A 2 17.11 -1.38 72.65
N ARG A 3 16.01 -1.59 71.91
CA ARG A 3 16.11 -1.92 70.49
C ARG A 3 16.43 -0.63 69.71
N PRO A 4 17.44 -0.61 68.84
CA PRO A 4 17.74 0.57 68.03
C PRO A 4 16.59 0.87 67.07
N ILE A 5 16.35 2.16 66.78
CA ILE A 5 15.39 2.59 65.77
C ILE A 5 15.81 2.03 64.40
N LYS A 6 14.86 1.59 63.58
CA LYS A 6 15.17 1.06 62.24
C LYS A 6 15.82 2.16 61.39
N PRO A 7 16.91 1.88 60.64
CA PRO A 7 17.67 2.89 59.91
C PRO A 7 16.82 3.80 59.00
N GLU A 8 15.86 3.23 58.27
CA GLU A 8 15.01 4.00 57.36
C GLU A 8 14.04 4.93 58.09
N ILE A 9 13.54 4.52 59.26
CA ILE A 9 12.70 5.38 60.09
C ILE A 9 13.54 6.53 60.64
N LYS A 10 14.79 6.26 61.04
CA LYS A 10 15.72 7.30 61.49
C LYS A 10 15.92 8.36 60.40
N ARG A 11 16.25 7.92 59.17
CA ARG A 11 16.43 8.81 58.01
C ARG A 11 15.22 9.69 57.77
N LEU A 12 14.02 9.11 57.72
CA LEU A 12 12.78 9.86 57.49
C LEU A 12 12.44 10.84 58.63
N LEU A 13 12.80 10.51 59.87
CA LEU A 13 12.61 11.41 61.01
C LEU A 13 13.63 12.55 61.01
N ASP A 14 14.90 12.26 60.67
CA ASP A 14 15.96 13.25 60.48
C ASP A 14 15.58 14.26 59.37
N ASP A 15 14.91 13.79 58.32
CA ASP A 15 14.38 14.60 57.20
C ASP A 15 13.05 15.35 57.54
N GLY A 16 12.59 15.32 58.80
CA GLY A 16 11.37 16.01 59.23
C GLY A 16 10.05 15.31 58.86
N GLY A 17 10.09 14.04 58.48
CA GLY A 17 8.91 13.27 58.08
C GLY A 17 7.90 13.00 59.20
N ILE A 18 6.67 12.61 58.81
CA ILE A 18 5.57 12.28 59.72
C ILE A 18 5.53 10.77 59.97
N TYR A 19 5.50 10.35 61.23
CA TYR A 19 5.38 8.93 61.57
C TYR A 19 3.91 8.49 61.63
N ILE A 20 3.54 7.50 60.82
CA ILE A 20 2.18 6.97 60.78
C ILE A 20 2.14 5.57 61.39
N LEU A 21 1.44 5.43 62.53
CA LEU A 21 1.16 4.15 63.16
C LEU A 21 -0.23 3.65 62.74
N VAL A 22 -0.26 2.55 61.99
CA VAL A 22 -1.49 1.84 61.65
C VAL A 22 -1.69 0.66 62.60
N LEU A 23 -2.86 0.60 63.23
CA LEU A 23 -3.23 -0.46 64.16
C LEU A 23 -4.50 -1.16 63.67
N PHE A 24 -4.38 -2.45 63.38
CA PHE A 24 -5.51 -3.33 63.02
C PHE A 24 -6.31 -3.77 64.26
N ALA A 25 -6.66 -2.82 65.11
CA ALA A 25 -7.45 -3.04 66.32
C ALA A 25 -8.33 -1.82 66.60
N GLU A 26 -9.45 -2.06 67.29
CA GLU A 26 -10.28 -0.98 67.81
C GLU A 26 -9.55 -0.19 68.90
N LEU A 27 -9.81 1.10 68.92
CA LEU A 27 -9.07 2.05 69.75
C LEU A 27 -10.04 2.97 70.47
N THR A 28 -10.32 2.66 71.74
CA THR A 28 -11.08 3.58 72.60
C THR A 28 -10.28 4.88 72.81
N LYS A 29 -10.99 5.97 73.12
CA LYS A 29 -10.37 7.29 73.38
C LYS A 29 -9.24 7.19 74.42
N LYS A 30 -9.43 6.41 75.47
CA LYS A 30 -8.45 6.17 76.54
C LYS A 30 -7.18 5.46 76.04
N LEU A 31 -7.34 4.39 75.25
CA LEU A 31 -6.20 3.65 74.66
C LEU A 31 -5.43 4.51 73.65
N ARG A 32 -6.13 5.36 72.89
CA ARG A 32 -5.50 6.28 71.93
C ARG A 32 -4.65 7.32 72.63
N THR A 33 -5.16 7.95 73.69
CA THR A 33 -4.38 8.90 74.50
C THR A 33 -3.15 8.25 75.11
N LYS A 34 -3.29 7.03 75.65
CA LYS A 34 -2.16 6.27 76.21
C LYS A 34 -1.08 6.02 75.15
N ARG A 35 -1.46 5.60 73.94
CA ARG A 35 -0.51 5.36 72.84
C ARG A 35 0.12 6.64 72.31
N LYS A 36 -0.63 7.74 72.18
CA LYS A 36 -0.07 9.05 71.82
C LYS A 36 0.97 9.51 72.85
N LYS A 37 0.69 9.32 74.14
CA LYS A 37 1.64 9.63 75.21
C LYS A 37 2.91 8.76 75.11
N ALA A 38 2.75 7.45 74.93
CA ALA A 38 3.88 6.54 74.76
C ALA A 38 4.74 6.86 73.52
N LEU A 39 4.13 7.17 72.38
CA LEU A 39 4.86 7.62 71.19
C LEU A 39 5.60 8.93 71.44
N LYS A 40 4.96 9.91 72.10
CA LYS A 40 5.60 11.18 72.43
C LYS A 40 6.79 11.01 73.36
N GLU A 41 6.67 10.17 74.38
CA GLU A 41 7.75 9.83 75.32
C GLU A 41 8.90 9.13 74.59
N GLU A 42 8.59 8.17 73.72
CA GLU A 42 9.61 7.42 72.97
C GLU A 42 10.32 8.30 71.93
N PHE A 43 9.60 9.17 71.22
CA PHE A 43 10.19 10.15 70.30
C PHE A 43 11.10 11.12 71.05
N SER A 44 10.65 11.64 72.20
CA SER A 44 11.46 12.52 73.05
C SER A 44 12.72 11.81 73.56
N ARG A 45 12.61 10.53 73.97
CA ARG A 45 13.74 9.69 74.39
C ARG A 45 14.77 9.50 73.27
N LEU A 46 14.31 9.46 72.02
CA LEU A 46 15.15 9.31 70.82
C LEU A 46 15.63 10.65 70.25
N GLY A 47 15.26 11.79 70.84
CA GLY A 47 15.67 13.13 70.41
C GLY A 47 14.82 13.72 69.27
N TYR A 48 13.67 13.14 68.97
CA TYR A 48 12.77 13.59 67.90
C TYR A 48 11.53 14.32 68.43
N SER A 49 11.06 15.30 67.66
CA SER A 49 9.82 16.04 67.92
C SER A 49 8.84 16.02 66.73
N ASN A 50 9.05 15.12 65.77
CA ASN A 50 8.23 14.99 64.56
C ASN A 50 6.75 14.73 64.87
N GLU A 51 5.87 15.15 63.95
CA GLU A 51 4.45 14.82 64.03
C GLU A 51 4.24 13.29 63.88
N PHE A 52 3.28 12.76 64.62
CA PHE A 52 2.85 11.38 64.44
C PHE A 52 1.32 11.27 64.37
N ARG A 53 0.86 10.35 63.53
CA ARG A 53 -0.56 10.03 63.34
C ARG A 53 -0.82 8.58 63.70
N ILE A 54 -1.95 8.33 64.36
CA ILE A 54 -2.41 6.98 64.70
C ILE A 54 -3.73 6.76 63.99
N TYR A 55 -3.77 5.73 63.14
CA TYR A 55 -4.97 5.23 62.49
C TYR A 55 -5.34 3.86 63.08
N SER A 56 -6.57 3.72 63.55
CA SER A 56 -7.13 2.43 63.96
C SER A 56 -7.89 1.76 62.83
N ALA A 57 -8.21 0.47 63.01
CA ALA A 57 -9.04 -0.27 62.06
C ALA A 57 -10.37 0.46 61.76
N ASN A 58 -11.10 0.89 62.79
CA ASN A 58 -12.38 1.61 62.60
C ASN A 58 -12.20 2.98 61.93
N GLN A 59 -11.09 3.68 62.17
CA GLN A 59 -10.85 4.94 61.48
C GLN A 59 -10.57 4.74 60.00
N LEU A 60 -9.83 3.68 59.65
CA LEU A 60 -9.59 3.31 58.25
C LEU A 60 -10.86 2.79 57.58
N ALA A 61 -11.67 1.99 58.28
CA ALA A 61 -12.95 1.50 57.78
C ALA A 61 -13.91 2.67 57.51
N ASN A 62 -14.15 3.54 58.51
CA ASN A 62 -15.02 4.72 58.34
C ASN A 62 -14.50 5.68 57.25
N PHE A 63 -13.17 5.85 57.15
CA PHE A 63 -12.58 6.63 56.06
C PHE A 63 -12.83 5.99 54.69
N SER A 64 -12.73 4.67 54.59
CA SER A 64 -12.99 3.95 53.33
C SER A 64 -14.45 3.99 52.92
N GLU A 65 -15.39 4.06 53.87
CA GLU A 65 -16.84 4.17 53.60
C GLU A 65 -17.22 5.47 52.88
N SER A 66 -16.42 6.53 53.04
CA SER A 66 -16.57 7.78 52.27
C SER A 66 -16.24 7.63 50.77
N PHE A 67 -15.65 6.50 50.37
CA PHE A 67 -15.26 6.21 48.99
C PHE A 67 -15.93 4.92 48.49
N PRO A 68 -17.11 5.01 47.86
CA PRO A 68 -17.87 3.84 47.43
C PRO A 68 -17.08 2.92 46.49
N ALA A 69 -16.15 3.46 45.70
CA ALA A 69 -15.28 2.68 44.82
C ALA A 69 -14.38 1.70 45.61
N LEU A 70 -13.84 2.14 46.75
CA LEU A 70 -13.05 1.30 47.63
C LEU A 70 -13.92 0.24 48.31
N VAL A 71 -15.12 0.62 48.76
CA VAL A 71 -16.08 -0.33 49.34
C VAL A 71 -16.46 -1.40 48.32
N ALA A 72 -16.77 -1.02 47.08
CA ALA A 72 -17.07 -1.93 45.98
C ALA A 72 -15.91 -2.88 45.70
N TRP A 73 -14.69 -2.36 45.68
CA TRP A 73 -13.47 -3.16 45.50
C TRP A 73 -13.22 -4.15 46.65
N PHE A 74 -13.31 -3.72 47.91
CA PHE A 74 -13.02 -4.59 49.07
C PHE A 74 -14.11 -5.62 49.36
N ARG A 75 -15.38 -5.26 49.17
CA ARG A 75 -16.52 -6.16 49.46
C ARG A 75 -16.89 -7.06 48.28
N GLY A 76 -16.33 -6.82 47.10
CA GLY A 76 -16.67 -7.56 45.88
C GLY A 76 -18.15 -7.45 45.52
N TYR A 77 -18.76 -6.25 45.68
CA TYR A 77 -20.16 -6.05 45.32
C TYR A 77 -20.38 -6.41 43.84
N GLY A 78 -20.98 -7.57 43.62
CA GLY A 78 -21.53 -7.97 42.33
C GLY A 78 -22.89 -7.33 42.12
N SER A 79 -22.99 -6.48 41.10
CA SER A 79 -23.63 -6.87 39.82
C SER A 79 -23.85 -5.66 38.91
N GLU A 80 -23.88 -4.43 39.44
CA GLU A 80 -24.29 -3.26 38.66
C GLU A 80 -23.33 -2.06 38.71
N CYS A 81 -22.63 -1.81 39.82
CA CYS A 81 -21.65 -0.72 39.97
C CYS A 81 -20.24 -1.28 40.15
N LEU A 82 -19.35 -0.98 39.22
CA LEU A 82 -18.01 -1.56 39.14
C LEU A 82 -16.92 -0.56 39.53
N PRO A 83 -15.95 -0.93 40.40
CA PRO A 83 -14.76 -0.12 40.59
C PRO A 83 -13.88 -0.13 39.34
N TYR A 84 -12.96 0.84 39.22
CA TYR A 84 -12.05 0.96 38.07
C TYR A 84 -11.29 -0.33 37.72
N SER A 85 -10.86 -1.09 38.73
CA SER A 85 -10.15 -2.36 38.54
C SER A 85 -11.03 -3.41 37.86
N SER A 86 -12.27 -3.59 38.30
CA SER A 86 -13.20 -4.54 37.66
C SER A 86 -13.67 -4.06 36.29
N TRP A 87 -13.80 -2.74 36.09
CA TRP A 87 -14.10 -2.17 34.77
C TRP A 87 -13.01 -2.49 33.73
N SER A 88 -11.75 -2.66 34.17
CA SER A 88 -10.63 -2.99 33.27
C SER A 88 -10.75 -4.34 32.55
N GLU A 89 -11.62 -5.23 33.05
CA GLU A 89 -11.83 -6.58 32.51
C GLU A 89 -12.82 -6.60 31.33
N TYR A 90 -13.46 -5.48 31.03
CA TYR A 90 -14.40 -5.39 29.91
C TYR A 90 -13.66 -5.52 28.57
N GLN A 91 -14.25 -6.26 27.62
CA GLN A 91 -13.63 -6.49 26.30
C GLN A 91 -13.29 -5.20 25.56
N GLU A 92 -14.17 -4.20 25.62
CA GLU A 92 -13.96 -2.86 25.01
C GLU A 92 -12.89 -2.02 25.71
N ILE A 93 -12.47 -2.44 26.91
CA ILE A 93 -11.33 -1.89 27.60
C ILE A 93 -10.10 -2.71 27.18
N ILE A 94 -10.11 -4.03 27.30
CA ILE A 94 -8.95 -4.89 26.96
C ILE A 94 -8.49 -4.72 25.51
N ARG A 95 -9.43 -4.50 24.57
CA ARG A 95 -9.15 -4.38 23.14
C ARG A 95 -9.61 -3.04 22.54
N PRO A 96 -8.77 -2.37 21.73
CA PRO A 96 -7.40 -2.74 21.39
C PRO A 96 -6.43 -2.62 22.59
N LYS A 97 -5.36 -3.43 22.60
CA LYS A 97 -4.29 -3.51 23.61
C LYS A 97 -3.71 -2.15 23.98
N LYS A 98 -3.64 -1.24 23.02
CA LYS A 98 -3.18 0.14 23.21
C LYS A 98 -4.27 1.11 22.77
N PHE A 99 -4.57 2.07 23.64
CA PHE A 99 -5.39 3.21 23.26
C PHE A 99 -4.55 4.24 22.51
N ILE A 100 -5.03 4.66 21.34
CA ILE A 100 -4.36 5.63 20.50
C ILE A 100 -5.08 6.97 20.62
N PHE A 101 -4.34 7.99 21.08
CA PHE A 101 -4.81 9.37 21.10
C PHE A 101 -4.57 10.06 19.74
N ASP A 102 -5.58 10.77 19.27
CA ASP A 102 -5.41 11.90 18.35
C ASP A 102 -5.24 13.20 19.15
N GLU A 103 -5.08 14.31 18.44
CA GLU A 103 -4.81 15.62 19.05
C GLU A 103 -5.97 16.07 19.95
N ASP A 104 -7.21 15.94 19.49
CA ASP A 104 -8.41 16.35 20.22
C ASP A 104 -8.63 15.51 21.48
N ARG A 105 -8.59 14.18 21.39
CA ARG A 105 -8.75 13.29 22.54
C ARG A 105 -7.65 13.54 23.57
N LYS A 106 -6.40 13.78 23.14
CA LYS A 106 -5.30 14.08 24.06
C LYS A 106 -5.53 15.39 24.80
N LYS A 107 -5.90 16.45 24.06
CA LYS A 107 -6.24 17.75 24.63
C LYS A 107 -7.39 17.65 25.64
N TRP A 108 -8.48 16.98 25.28
CA TRP A 108 -9.64 16.80 26.17
C TRP A 108 -9.29 16.00 27.42
N MET A 109 -8.46 14.95 27.30
CA MET A 109 -7.97 14.21 28.46
C MET A 109 -7.23 15.14 29.43
N GLU A 110 -6.29 15.95 28.93
CA GLU A 110 -5.51 16.88 29.75
C GLU A 110 -6.40 17.93 30.42
N GLU A 111 -7.35 18.53 29.67
CA GLU A 111 -8.33 19.49 30.18
C GLU A 111 -9.23 18.90 31.27
N ILE A 112 -9.76 17.69 31.06
CA ILE A 112 -10.61 16.98 32.02
C ILE A 112 -9.81 16.67 33.29
N GLN A 113 -8.60 16.13 33.16
CA GLN A 113 -7.77 15.80 34.32
C GLN A 113 -7.38 17.04 35.13
N GLN A 114 -7.06 18.16 34.47
CA GLN A 114 -6.73 19.41 35.14
C GLN A 114 -7.92 19.94 35.94
N LYS A 115 -9.14 19.90 35.36
CA LYS A 115 -10.36 20.33 36.04
C LYS A 115 -10.77 19.42 37.19
N LEU A 116 -10.59 18.10 37.06
CA LEU A 116 -10.86 17.15 38.14
C LEU A 116 -9.96 17.39 39.37
N ARG A 117 -8.73 17.89 39.16
CA ARG A 117 -7.77 18.18 40.24
C ARG A 117 -7.96 19.57 40.85
N ASN A 118 -8.38 20.55 40.05
CA ASN A 118 -8.53 21.95 40.45
C ASN A 118 -10.00 22.40 40.46
N ALA A 119 -10.92 21.52 40.85
CA ALA A 119 -12.32 21.89 40.99
C ALA A 119 -12.46 22.85 42.18
N ASN A 120 -12.58 24.16 41.92
CA ASN A 120 -12.78 25.23 42.90
C ASN A 120 -14.18 25.14 43.55
N ASP A 121 -14.50 24.00 44.15
CA ASP A 121 -15.83 23.60 44.65
C ASP A 121 -16.95 23.50 43.58
N ASP A 122 -16.64 23.78 42.31
CA ASP A 122 -17.56 23.62 41.19
C ASP A 122 -17.83 22.15 40.85
N TYR A 123 -19.11 21.83 40.73
CA TYR A 123 -19.59 20.54 40.25
C TYR A 123 -19.55 20.49 38.72
N VAL A 124 -18.79 19.55 38.16
CA VAL A 124 -18.63 19.41 36.70
C VAL A 124 -19.21 18.07 36.22
N ILE A 125 -20.17 18.15 35.29
CA ILE A 125 -20.68 17.00 34.54
C ILE A 125 -20.01 16.98 33.18
N TYR A 126 -19.41 15.86 32.83
CA TYR A 126 -18.85 15.60 31.51
C TYR A 126 -19.82 14.72 30.72
N ARG A 127 -20.31 15.21 29.57
CA ARG A 127 -21.05 14.38 28.62
C ARG A 127 -20.15 14.02 27.46
N ILE A 128 -19.90 12.73 27.28
CA ILE A 128 -19.10 12.19 26.18
C ILE A 128 -20.04 11.56 25.16
N THR A 129 -20.09 12.12 23.96
CA THR A 129 -20.95 11.65 22.88
C THR A 129 -20.15 11.13 21.69
N GLY A 130 -20.75 10.28 20.87
CA GLY A 130 -20.10 9.65 19.72
C GLY A 130 -20.78 8.36 19.32
N LEU A 131 -20.63 7.95 18.06
CA LEU A 131 -21.26 6.73 17.56
C LEU A 131 -20.79 5.46 18.29
N SER A 132 -21.54 4.37 18.14
CA SER A 132 -21.16 3.08 18.71
C SER A 132 -19.82 2.61 18.12
N GLY A 133 -18.92 2.08 18.95
CA GLY A 133 -17.61 1.58 18.51
C GLY A 133 -16.49 2.62 18.32
N ILE A 134 -16.76 3.91 18.54
CA ILE A 134 -15.77 5.00 18.37
C ILE A 134 -14.77 5.16 19.54
N GLY A 135 -14.97 4.39 20.63
CA GLY A 135 -14.07 4.38 21.78
C GLY A 135 -14.46 5.28 22.96
N LYS A 136 -15.74 5.66 23.14
CA LYS A 136 -16.19 6.50 24.27
C LYS A 136 -15.81 5.93 25.65
N THR A 137 -16.18 4.67 25.89
CA THR A 137 -15.96 3.99 27.17
C THR A 137 -14.47 3.85 27.46
N ARG A 138 -13.68 3.44 26.46
CA ARG A 138 -12.21 3.37 26.56
C ARG A 138 -11.57 4.75 26.77
N PHE A 139 -12.03 5.80 26.09
CA PHE A 139 -11.51 7.16 26.27
C PHE A 139 -11.66 7.66 27.72
N VAL A 140 -12.84 7.46 28.32
CA VAL A 140 -13.07 7.85 29.72
C VAL A 140 -12.25 6.98 30.67
N TYR A 141 -12.15 5.68 30.41
CA TYR A 141 -11.31 4.77 31.18
C TYR A 141 -9.84 5.24 31.22
N GLU A 142 -9.28 5.57 30.07
CA GLU A 142 -7.89 6.04 29.95
C GLU A 142 -7.70 7.42 30.59
N THR A 143 -8.68 8.30 30.43
CA THR A 143 -8.66 9.65 31.04
C THR A 143 -8.61 9.59 32.56
N LEU A 144 -9.25 8.59 33.16
CA LEU A 144 -9.34 8.42 34.62
C LEU A 144 -8.30 7.44 35.20
N SER A 145 -7.32 7.00 34.40
CA SER A 145 -6.33 5.98 34.78
C SER A 145 -5.31 6.40 35.83
N ALA A 146 -5.14 7.70 36.07
CA ALA A 146 -4.20 8.23 37.04
C ALA A 146 -4.54 7.76 38.47
N ASN A 147 -3.53 7.41 39.29
CA ASN A 147 -3.71 6.83 40.62
C ASN A 147 -4.57 7.70 41.55
N ASP A 148 -4.43 9.03 41.45
CA ASP A 148 -5.20 10.01 42.23
C ASP A 148 -6.69 10.05 41.85
N LEU A 149 -7.05 9.58 40.65
CA LEU A 149 -8.43 9.58 40.14
C LEU A 149 -9.06 8.19 40.20
N LYS A 150 -8.36 7.15 39.72
CA LYS A 150 -8.91 5.81 39.48
C LYS A 150 -9.56 5.17 40.71
N HIS A 151 -9.02 5.45 41.90
CA HIS A 151 -9.54 4.90 43.16
C HIS A 151 -10.86 5.53 43.63
N ARG A 152 -11.33 6.60 42.96
CA ARG A 152 -12.63 7.24 43.19
C ARG A 152 -13.66 6.85 42.12
N VAL A 153 -13.28 6.06 41.10
CA VAL A 153 -14.12 5.79 39.94
C VAL A 153 -15.07 4.62 40.20
N ILE A 154 -16.34 4.83 39.86
CA ILE A 154 -17.34 3.79 39.70
C ILE A 154 -17.92 3.87 38.29
N TYR A 155 -17.98 2.73 37.62
CA TYR A 155 -18.65 2.54 36.34
C TYR A 155 -20.01 1.86 36.56
N VAL A 156 -21.05 2.33 35.86
CA VAL A 156 -22.41 1.81 35.94
C VAL A 156 -23.15 2.09 34.63
N LYS A 157 -24.08 1.22 34.22
CA LYS A 157 -25.01 1.57 33.13
C LYS A 157 -26.15 2.43 33.63
N ALA A 158 -26.63 3.37 32.82
CA ALA A 158 -27.67 4.33 33.21
C ALA A 158 -28.95 3.67 33.73
N GLU A 159 -29.38 2.54 33.14
CA GLU A 159 -30.57 1.79 33.55
C GLU A 159 -30.47 1.23 34.99
N HIS A 160 -29.28 0.77 35.37
CA HIS A 160 -29.01 0.23 36.69
C HIS A 160 -28.73 1.34 37.71
N PHE A 161 -28.14 2.46 37.29
CA PHE A 161 -27.74 3.52 38.21
C PHE A 161 -28.93 4.07 38.99
N ARG A 162 -30.06 4.37 38.34
CA ARG A 162 -31.24 4.94 39.02
C ARG A 162 -31.78 4.06 40.14
N LEU A 163 -31.69 2.74 40.00
CA LEU A 163 -32.22 1.76 40.95
C LEU A 163 -31.18 1.34 42.01
N SER A 164 -29.95 1.83 41.88
CA SER A 164 -28.83 1.40 42.72
C SER A 164 -28.83 2.08 44.09
N ASN A 165 -28.32 1.37 45.11
CA ASN A 165 -28.10 1.94 46.45
C ASN A 165 -27.13 3.13 46.43
N ILE A 166 -26.21 3.19 45.46
CA ILE A 166 -25.26 4.30 45.34
C ILE A 166 -25.96 5.60 44.94
N TYR A 167 -27.01 5.54 44.11
CA TYR A 167 -27.80 6.72 43.76
C TYR A 167 -28.38 7.40 45.00
N THR A 168 -29.06 6.64 45.85
CA THR A 168 -29.63 7.14 47.11
C THR A 168 -28.56 7.59 48.09
N SER A 169 -27.44 6.86 48.17
CA SER A 169 -26.33 7.20 49.07
C SER A 169 -25.68 8.53 48.69
N LEU A 170 -25.44 8.78 47.39
CA LEU A 170 -24.88 10.04 46.88
C LEU A 170 -25.80 11.23 47.14
N GLN A 171 -27.11 11.02 47.09
CA GLN A 171 -28.10 12.05 47.40
C GLN A 171 -28.09 12.46 48.87
N ASN A 172 -27.97 11.48 49.78
CA ASN A 172 -28.22 11.69 51.21
C ASN A 172 -26.95 11.89 52.06
N ASP A 173 -25.82 11.29 51.69
CA ASP A 173 -24.58 11.39 52.47
C ASP A 173 -23.61 12.43 51.87
N PRO A 174 -23.34 13.54 52.59
CA PRO A 174 -22.42 14.58 52.14
C PRO A 174 -20.94 14.17 52.23
N ASN A 175 -20.60 13.12 52.97
CA ASN A 175 -19.22 12.67 53.14
C ASN A 175 -18.74 11.78 51.99
N ILE A 176 -19.65 11.32 51.14
CA ILE A 176 -19.32 10.46 50.00
C ILE A 176 -18.65 11.28 48.89
N SER A 177 -17.50 10.79 48.44
CA SER A 177 -16.77 11.33 47.28
C SER A 177 -16.56 10.27 46.20
N THR A 178 -16.96 10.57 44.96
CA THR A 178 -16.85 9.63 43.84
C THR A 178 -16.78 10.33 42.48
N ILE A 179 -16.13 9.69 41.53
CA ILE A 179 -16.24 9.97 40.10
C ILE A 179 -17.11 8.86 39.52
N LEU A 180 -18.28 9.20 38.99
CA LEU A 180 -19.23 8.22 38.47
C LEU A 180 -19.26 8.27 36.95
N VAL A 181 -19.03 7.13 36.31
CA VAL A 181 -19.11 6.92 34.87
C VAL A 181 -20.39 6.17 34.56
N ILE A 182 -21.36 6.88 34.00
CA ILE A 182 -22.68 6.39 33.64
C ILE A 182 -22.70 6.13 32.13
N ASP A 183 -22.61 4.87 31.74
CA ASP A 183 -22.64 4.46 30.34
C ASP A 183 -24.07 4.30 29.82
N GLU A 184 -24.23 4.43 28.50
CA GLU A 184 -25.52 4.35 27.82
C GLU A 184 -26.56 5.31 28.42
N CYS A 185 -26.20 6.56 28.72
CA CYS A 185 -27.09 7.58 29.29
C CYS A 185 -27.76 8.43 28.20
N ASP A 186 -29.07 8.28 28.01
CA ASP A 186 -29.82 9.13 27.07
C ASP A 186 -29.95 10.59 27.59
N LEU A 187 -30.55 11.47 26.78
CA LEU A 187 -30.70 12.89 27.16
C LEU A 187 -31.65 13.09 28.36
N ASN A 188 -32.71 12.31 28.47
CA ASN A 188 -33.68 12.43 29.56
C ASN A 188 -33.05 12.00 30.89
N GLN A 189 -32.34 10.86 30.87
CA GLN A 189 -31.56 10.36 32.00
C GLN A 189 -30.46 11.35 32.39
N HIS A 190 -29.77 11.95 31.41
CA HIS A 190 -28.75 12.97 31.67
C HIS A 190 -29.34 14.16 32.42
N ASP A 191 -30.46 14.70 31.95
CA ASP A 191 -31.12 15.83 32.59
C ASP A 191 -31.62 15.49 34.01
N GLU A 192 -32.13 14.28 34.21
CA GLU A 192 -32.51 13.77 35.54
C GLU A 192 -31.30 13.72 36.49
N PHE A 193 -30.17 13.17 36.03
CA PHE A 193 -28.95 13.08 36.84
C PHE A 193 -28.34 14.46 37.09
N VAL A 194 -28.38 15.38 36.12
CA VAL A 194 -27.97 16.77 36.33
C VAL A 194 -28.78 17.40 37.46
N ARG A 195 -30.11 17.30 37.44
CA ARG A 195 -30.97 17.86 38.49
C ARG A 195 -30.72 17.26 39.86
N SER A 196 -30.39 15.96 39.90
CA SER A 196 -30.18 15.24 41.15
C SER A 196 -28.85 15.56 41.82
N PHE A 197 -27.83 15.95 41.04
CA PHE A 197 -26.46 16.04 41.52
C PHE A 197 -25.79 17.43 41.34
N SER A 198 -26.38 18.37 40.60
CA SER A 198 -25.81 19.71 40.31
C SER A 198 -25.45 20.55 41.54
N GLY A 199 -26.11 20.32 42.67
CA GLY A 199 -25.85 21.03 43.94
C GLY A 199 -24.94 20.30 44.92
N LYS A 200 -24.28 19.20 44.52
CA LYS A 200 -23.52 18.35 45.46
C LYS A 200 -22.04 18.74 45.58
N GLY A 201 -21.57 19.76 44.87
CA GLY A 201 -20.19 20.28 44.91
C GLY A 201 -19.15 19.32 44.31
N SER A 202 -17.86 19.61 44.50
CA SER A 202 -16.71 18.88 43.94
C SER A 202 -16.56 17.42 44.39
N ARG A 203 -17.34 16.97 45.40
CA ARG A 203 -17.29 15.59 45.91
C ARG A 203 -17.86 14.56 44.94
N VAL A 204 -18.82 14.93 44.10
CA VAL A 204 -19.42 14.03 43.09
C VAL A 204 -19.11 14.60 41.71
N CYS A 205 -18.47 13.83 40.85
CA CYS A 205 -18.30 14.17 39.44
C CYS A 205 -19.00 13.12 38.58
N LEU A 206 -19.71 13.54 37.53
CA LEU A 206 -20.41 12.65 36.63
C LEU A 206 -19.79 12.67 35.23
N PHE A 207 -19.61 11.50 34.66
CA PHE A 207 -19.41 11.26 33.24
C PHE A 207 -20.64 10.55 32.70
N THR A 208 -21.30 11.11 31.69
CA THR A 208 -22.41 10.45 30.99
C THR A 208 -21.99 10.15 29.56
N LEU A 209 -22.15 8.89 29.14
CA LEU A 209 -21.73 8.44 27.81
C LEU A 209 -22.95 8.12 26.96
N SER A 210 -22.99 8.60 25.72
CA SER A 210 -24.14 8.39 24.84
C SER A 210 -23.77 8.42 23.35
N TYR A 211 -24.65 7.92 22.49
CA TYR A 211 -24.59 8.18 21.06
C TYR A 211 -25.47 9.37 20.64
N GLU A 212 -26.33 9.88 21.53
CA GLU A 212 -27.27 10.96 21.21
C GLU A 212 -26.62 12.32 21.39
N ARG A 213 -26.47 13.04 20.26
CA ARG A 213 -26.15 14.47 20.26
C ARG A 213 -27.39 15.26 20.69
N GLY A 214 -27.21 16.22 21.59
CA GLY A 214 -28.29 17.09 22.06
C GLY A 214 -27.75 18.29 22.82
N LYS A 215 -28.59 19.30 23.01
CA LYS A 215 -28.27 20.41 23.91
C LYS A 215 -28.32 19.87 25.33
N VAL A 216 -27.27 20.13 26.10
CA VAL A 216 -27.22 19.77 27.52
C VAL A 216 -27.33 21.01 28.39
N PRO A 217 -28.03 20.92 29.53
CA PRO A 217 -28.16 22.05 30.45
C PRO A 217 -26.79 22.35 31.11
N PRO A 218 -26.46 23.63 31.35
CA PRO A 218 -25.38 24.00 32.25
C PRO A 218 -25.56 23.33 33.63
N PRO A 219 -24.49 22.92 34.34
CA PRO A 219 -23.06 23.15 34.05
C PRO A 219 -22.39 22.04 33.20
N SER A 220 -23.15 21.30 32.39
CA SER A 220 -22.60 20.17 31.62
C SER A 220 -21.59 20.62 30.56
N MET A 221 -20.42 19.99 30.55
CA MET A 221 -19.41 20.10 29.49
C MET A 221 -19.56 18.95 28.50
N SER A 222 -19.78 19.25 27.22
CA SER A 222 -20.00 18.25 26.18
C SER A 222 -18.76 18.06 25.31
N TYR A 223 -18.33 16.82 25.14
CA TYR A 223 -17.25 16.42 24.22
C TYR A 223 -17.80 15.40 23.23
N HIS A 224 -17.56 15.62 21.94
CA HIS A 224 -18.01 14.71 20.88
C HIS A 224 -16.81 14.02 20.24
N LEU A 225 -16.71 12.70 20.41
CA LEU A 225 -15.66 11.92 19.76
C LEU A 225 -15.99 11.72 18.28
N GLU A 226 -15.15 12.24 17.42
CA GLU A 226 -15.19 12.03 15.97
C GLU A 226 -14.36 10.78 15.56
N PRO A 227 -14.61 10.18 14.38
CA PRO A 227 -13.85 9.03 13.89
C PRO A 227 -12.35 9.35 13.80
N LEU A 228 -11.50 8.35 14.09
CA LEU A 228 -10.06 8.49 13.97
C LEU A 228 -9.62 8.56 12.50
N SER A 229 -8.44 9.15 12.26
CA SER A 229 -7.82 9.09 10.93
C SER A 229 -7.41 7.66 10.55
N VAL A 230 -7.28 7.40 9.25
CA VAL A 230 -6.87 6.08 8.73
C VAL A 230 -5.50 5.68 9.29
N GLU A 231 -4.58 6.63 9.46
CA GLU A 231 -3.24 6.43 10.01
C GLU A 231 -3.31 5.97 11.48
N LYS A 232 -4.21 6.56 12.27
CA LYS A 232 -4.42 6.17 13.67
C LYS A 232 -5.07 4.79 13.80
N ILE A 233 -5.98 4.45 12.90
CA ILE A 233 -6.49 3.06 12.83
C ILE A 233 -5.39 2.09 12.40
N SER A 234 -4.52 2.46 11.46
CA SER A 234 -3.36 1.64 11.05
C SER A 234 -2.44 1.35 12.24
N GLU A 235 -2.18 2.35 13.11
CA GLU A 235 -1.44 2.15 14.36
C GLU A 235 -2.13 1.14 15.29
N ILE A 236 -3.46 1.24 15.44
CA ILE A 236 -4.25 0.28 16.23
C ILE A 236 -4.10 -1.13 15.66
N VAL A 237 -4.29 -1.31 14.35
CA VAL A 237 -4.23 -2.62 13.68
C VAL A 237 -2.83 -3.25 13.82
N LYS A 238 -1.77 -2.46 13.60
CA LYS A 238 -0.37 -2.92 13.76
C LYS A 238 -0.04 -3.29 15.20
N THR A 239 -0.64 -2.60 16.18
CA THR A 239 -0.43 -2.92 17.61
C THR A 239 -1.16 -4.21 17.99
N GLU A 240 -2.38 -4.41 17.49
CA GLU A 240 -3.15 -5.63 17.76
C GLU A 240 -2.48 -6.86 17.15
N LYS A 241 -2.06 -6.76 15.89
CA LYS A 241 -1.52 -7.87 15.08
C LYS A 241 -0.30 -7.40 14.26
N PRO A 242 0.90 -7.38 14.85
CA PRO A 242 2.13 -6.90 14.21
C PRO A 242 2.54 -7.68 12.95
N ASP A 243 2.13 -8.94 12.85
CA ASP A 243 2.50 -9.83 11.76
C ASP A 243 1.65 -9.62 10.48
N LEU A 244 0.68 -8.71 10.49
CA LEU A 244 -0.13 -8.43 9.31
C LEU A 244 0.67 -7.69 8.23
N PRO A 245 0.59 -8.09 6.96
CA PRO A 245 1.15 -7.32 5.85
C PRO A 245 0.58 -5.88 5.76
N ASP A 246 1.40 -4.90 5.38
CA ASP A 246 0.98 -3.47 5.37
C ASP A 246 -0.22 -3.20 4.45
N ASN A 247 -0.32 -3.87 3.30
CA ASN A 247 -1.45 -3.73 2.39
C ASN A 247 -2.77 -4.19 3.04
N LEU A 248 -2.70 -5.23 3.87
CA LEU A 248 -3.83 -5.73 4.63
C LEU A 248 -4.19 -4.77 5.77
N VAL A 249 -3.19 -4.22 6.45
CA VAL A 249 -3.38 -3.17 7.45
C VAL A 249 -4.11 -1.98 6.81
N ASP A 250 -3.63 -1.48 5.67
CA ASP A 250 -4.24 -0.34 4.97
C ASP A 250 -5.70 -0.64 4.57
N ARG A 251 -5.99 -1.86 4.14
CA ARG A 251 -7.36 -2.29 3.80
C ARG A 251 -8.26 -2.32 5.02
N ILE A 252 -7.82 -2.94 6.13
CA ILE A 252 -8.55 -2.96 7.41
C ILE A 252 -8.81 -1.54 7.88
N SER A 253 -7.80 -0.67 7.84
CA SER A 253 -7.91 0.71 8.31
C SER A 253 -8.91 1.52 7.50
N LYS A 254 -8.94 1.34 6.17
CA LYS A 254 -9.95 1.95 5.30
C LYS A 254 -11.35 1.43 5.59
N PHE A 255 -11.52 0.12 5.75
CA PHE A 255 -12.83 -0.48 6.04
C PHE A 255 -13.36 -0.10 7.41
N ALA A 256 -12.48 0.00 8.41
CA ALA A 256 -12.84 0.42 9.75
C ALA A 256 -13.34 1.88 9.81
N ASP A 257 -13.04 2.71 8.81
CA ASP A 257 -13.61 4.05 8.61
C ASP A 257 -13.48 4.97 9.85
N GLY A 258 -12.38 4.82 10.60
CA GLY A 258 -12.11 5.57 11.83
C GLY A 258 -12.71 5.00 13.11
N TYR A 259 -13.27 3.77 13.09
CA TYR A 259 -13.90 3.12 14.25
C TYR A 259 -13.03 1.99 14.82
N PRO A 260 -12.38 2.17 15.99
CA PRO A 260 -11.53 1.15 16.61
C PRO A 260 -12.19 -0.21 16.78
N ARG A 261 -13.47 -0.24 17.19
CA ARG A 261 -14.21 -1.50 17.40
C ARG A 261 -14.42 -2.26 16.07
N ILE A 262 -14.62 -1.54 14.97
CA ILE A 262 -14.74 -2.18 13.65
C ILE A 262 -13.38 -2.72 13.22
N ALA A 263 -12.29 -1.97 13.46
CA ALA A 263 -10.93 -2.46 13.18
C ALA A 263 -10.64 -3.78 13.91
N THR A 264 -10.96 -3.87 15.21
CA THR A 264 -10.76 -5.12 15.98
C THR A 264 -11.62 -6.27 15.44
N LEU A 265 -12.88 -6.01 15.06
CA LEU A 265 -13.75 -7.02 14.46
C LEU A 265 -13.19 -7.56 13.15
N LEU A 266 -12.68 -6.68 12.28
CA LEU A 266 -12.08 -7.06 11.00
C LEU A 266 -10.77 -7.84 11.17
N ILE A 267 -9.99 -7.55 12.22
CA ILE A 267 -8.78 -8.32 12.54
C ILE A 267 -9.12 -9.75 12.98
N ASP A 268 -10.15 -9.88 13.83
CA ASP A 268 -10.60 -11.17 14.35
C ASP A 268 -11.30 -12.01 13.28
N SER A 269 -11.95 -11.38 12.32
CA SER A 269 -12.62 -12.07 11.21
C SER A 269 -11.72 -12.46 10.05
N TYR A 270 -10.44 -12.05 10.06
CA TYR A 270 -9.50 -12.42 9.02
C TYR A 270 -9.11 -13.91 9.13
N PRO A 271 -9.45 -14.75 8.13
CA PRO A 271 -9.23 -16.19 8.19
C PRO A 271 -7.73 -16.54 8.23
N LEU A 272 -7.30 -17.19 9.31
CA LEU A 272 -5.95 -17.72 9.49
C LEU A 272 -5.85 -19.08 8.77
N GLY A 273 -5.19 -19.12 7.61
CA GLY A 273 -5.04 -20.34 6.80
C GLY A 273 -4.46 -20.07 5.39
N ASP A 274 -4.09 -21.13 4.67
CA ASP A 274 -3.69 -21.05 3.26
C ASP A 274 -4.86 -20.50 2.45
N ALA A 275 -4.65 -19.36 1.78
CA ALA A 275 -5.69 -18.68 1.02
C ALA A 275 -6.19 -19.57 -0.12
N SER A 276 -7.43 -20.05 -0.01
CA SER A 276 -8.19 -20.51 -1.16
C SER A 276 -8.84 -19.31 -1.88
N SER A 277 -9.09 -19.45 -3.19
CA SER A 277 -9.76 -18.40 -3.95
C SER A 277 -11.15 -18.07 -3.41
N GLU A 278 -11.77 -18.91 -2.58
CA GLU A 278 -13.16 -18.79 -2.11
C GLU A 278 -13.31 -18.25 -0.68
N GLU A 279 -12.23 -17.82 -0.03
CA GLU A 279 -12.30 -17.25 1.31
C GLU A 279 -12.70 -15.76 1.30
N PHE A 280 -13.68 -15.41 2.12
CA PHE A 280 -14.18 -14.05 2.28
C PHE A 280 -14.10 -13.59 3.73
N TRP A 281 -13.95 -12.28 3.91
CA TRP A 281 -13.93 -11.68 5.24
C TRP A 281 -15.34 -11.62 5.80
N ASN A 282 -15.51 -12.07 7.05
CA ASN A 282 -16.74 -11.82 7.76
C ASN A 282 -16.74 -10.39 8.33
N ILE A 283 -17.82 -9.65 8.09
CA ILE A 283 -17.94 -8.26 8.56
C ILE A 283 -19.18 -8.05 9.46
N SER A 284 -19.87 -9.12 9.88
CA SER A 284 -21.08 -9.00 10.69
C SER A 284 -20.82 -9.12 12.21
N ASP A 285 -21.21 -8.07 12.92
CA ASP A 285 -21.60 -8.10 14.34
C ASP A 285 -22.99 -7.46 14.39
N ASP A 286 -24.04 -8.29 14.32
CA ASP A 286 -25.43 -7.82 14.21
C ASP A 286 -25.83 -6.93 15.40
N ALA A 287 -25.27 -7.19 16.59
CA ALA A 287 -25.51 -6.38 17.76
C ALA A 287 -24.86 -4.99 17.64
N LEU A 288 -23.68 -4.87 17.04
CA LEU A 288 -23.07 -3.59 16.71
C LEU A 288 -23.87 -2.87 15.60
N MET A 289 -24.24 -3.57 14.52
CA MET A 289 -24.96 -2.97 13.39
C MET A 289 -26.34 -2.45 13.80
N ASN A 290 -27.12 -3.23 14.56
CA ASN A 290 -28.42 -2.81 15.06
C ASN A 290 -28.30 -1.59 16.01
N ARG A 291 -27.26 -1.54 16.85
CA ARG A 291 -26.98 -0.37 17.69
C ARG A 291 -26.56 0.86 16.88
N LEU A 292 -25.83 0.70 15.78
CA LEU A 292 -25.55 1.81 14.87
C LEU A 292 -26.84 2.32 14.22
N ILE A 293 -27.72 1.43 13.74
CA ILE A 293 -29.00 1.76 13.11
C ILE A 293 -29.97 2.47 14.06
N GLY A 294 -30.23 1.90 15.25
CA GLY A 294 -31.32 2.35 16.13
C GLY A 294 -30.91 2.89 17.49
N GLY A 295 -29.63 2.76 17.86
CA GLY A 295 -29.19 3.11 19.21
C GLY A 295 -29.77 2.15 20.25
N LYS A 296 -30.54 2.67 21.20
CA LYS A 296 -31.31 1.90 22.19
C LYS A 296 -32.69 1.46 21.70
N GLN A 297 -33.15 1.88 20.52
CA GLN A 297 -34.46 1.48 20.02
C GLN A 297 -34.54 -0.04 19.84
N GLU A 298 -35.64 -0.62 20.29
CA GLU A 298 -35.89 -2.05 20.15
C GLU A 298 -36.14 -2.42 18.68
N ILE A 299 -35.48 -3.49 18.22
CA ILE A 299 -35.42 -3.88 16.81
C ILE A 299 -36.78 -4.20 16.17
N TYR A 300 -37.79 -4.51 16.98
CA TYR A 300 -39.13 -4.86 16.50
C TYR A 300 -40.05 -3.66 16.31
N LEU A 301 -39.67 -2.48 16.82
CA LEU A 301 -40.47 -1.26 16.72
C LEU A 301 -40.62 -0.79 15.26
N PRO A 302 -41.78 -0.25 14.87
CA PRO A 302 -42.01 0.26 13.51
C PRO A 302 -40.97 1.29 13.06
N ASP A 303 -40.59 2.21 13.95
CA ASP A 303 -39.63 3.28 13.65
C ASP A 303 -38.22 2.75 13.36
N PHE A 304 -37.79 1.71 14.09
CA PHE A 304 -36.53 1.04 13.83
C PHE A 304 -36.55 0.39 12.44
N LYS A 305 -37.62 -0.36 12.13
CA LYS A 305 -37.80 -1.03 10.83
C LYS A 305 -37.83 -0.03 9.68
N LEU A 306 -38.51 1.10 9.86
CA LEU A 306 -38.58 2.17 8.86
C LEU A 306 -37.21 2.83 8.66
N THR A 307 -36.51 3.16 9.75
CA THR A 307 -35.14 3.70 9.72
C THR A 307 -34.19 2.75 8.99
N LYS A 308 -34.23 1.46 9.35
CA LYS A 308 -33.42 0.41 8.71
C LYS A 308 -33.73 0.32 7.22
N LYS A 309 -35.00 0.37 6.82
CA LYS A 309 -35.43 0.36 5.40
C LYS A 309 -34.86 1.54 4.61
N VAL A 310 -34.89 2.75 5.18
CA VAL A 310 -34.30 3.95 4.56
C VAL A 310 -32.79 3.81 4.42
N LEU A 311 -32.09 3.45 5.49
CA LEU A 311 -30.63 3.28 5.48
C LEU A 311 -30.20 2.17 4.51
N GLN A 312 -30.95 1.07 4.47
CA GLN A 312 -30.70 -0.04 3.56
C GLN A 312 -30.80 0.38 2.10
N ARG A 313 -31.77 1.23 1.76
CA ARG A 313 -31.96 1.73 0.40
C ARG A 313 -30.93 2.75 -0.03
N LEU A 314 -30.54 3.64 0.88
CA LEU A 314 -29.40 4.53 0.67
C LEU A 314 -28.09 3.73 0.47
N SER A 315 -27.95 2.62 1.19
CA SER A 315 -26.75 1.77 1.15
C SER A 315 -26.59 0.98 -0.15
N LEU A 316 -27.61 0.93 -1.01
CA LEU A 316 -27.48 0.35 -2.36
C LEU A 316 -26.48 1.09 -3.23
N PHE A 317 -26.23 2.36 -2.91
CA PHE A 317 -25.36 3.24 -3.68
C PHE A 317 -24.20 3.69 -2.82
N GLN A 318 -23.04 3.92 -3.44
CA GLN A 318 -21.90 4.54 -2.77
C GLN A 318 -22.28 5.89 -2.13
N LYS A 319 -23.15 6.66 -2.79
CA LYS A 319 -23.74 7.91 -2.32
C LYS A 319 -25.01 8.25 -3.13
N VAL A 320 -25.87 9.10 -2.60
CA VAL A 320 -27.16 9.49 -3.20
C VAL A 320 -27.32 11.01 -3.19
N GLY A 321 -27.75 11.58 -4.30
CA GLY A 321 -28.10 12.99 -4.43
C GLY A 321 -29.26 13.39 -3.51
N TYR A 322 -29.08 14.46 -2.72
CA TYR A 322 -30.03 14.83 -1.66
C TYR A 322 -30.33 16.33 -1.58
N TYR A 323 -29.50 17.21 -2.14
CA TYR A 323 -29.71 18.65 -2.09
C TYR A 323 -29.65 19.30 -3.48
N GLY A 324 -30.40 20.41 -3.64
CA GLY A 324 -30.48 21.14 -4.91
C GLY A 324 -31.00 20.26 -6.05
N ASN A 325 -30.39 20.38 -7.22
CA ASN A 325 -30.79 19.63 -8.42
C ASN A 325 -30.59 18.10 -8.31
N LEU A 326 -29.84 17.64 -7.30
CA LEU A 326 -29.58 16.22 -7.07
C LEU A 326 -30.64 15.54 -6.19
N GLU A 327 -31.52 16.32 -5.54
CA GLU A 327 -32.57 15.84 -4.63
C GLU A 327 -33.51 14.81 -5.29
N LYS A 328 -33.64 14.86 -6.62
CA LYS A 328 -34.40 13.91 -7.43
C LYS A 328 -34.02 12.45 -7.17
N GLU A 329 -32.76 12.15 -6.85
CA GLU A 329 -32.31 10.80 -6.52
C GLU A 329 -32.92 10.32 -5.19
N ALA A 330 -32.85 11.12 -4.14
CA ALA A 330 -33.45 10.79 -2.84
C ALA A 330 -34.98 10.68 -2.89
N LYS A 331 -35.64 11.53 -3.68
CA LYS A 331 -37.10 11.45 -3.92
C LYS A 331 -37.49 10.13 -4.59
N TRP A 332 -36.77 9.75 -5.64
CA TRP A 332 -36.98 8.46 -6.31
C TRP A 332 -36.78 7.27 -5.36
N ILE A 333 -35.76 7.31 -4.50
CA ILE A 333 -35.56 6.26 -3.49
C ILE A 333 -36.76 6.20 -2.53
N ALA A 334 -37.25 7.33 -2.03
CA ALA A 334 -38.39 7.38 -1.10
C ALA A 334 -39.66 6.80 -1.75
N GLU A 335 -39.92 7.14 -3.01
CA GLU A 335 -41.02 6.60 -3.83
C GLU A 335 -40.87 5.08 -4.00
N MET A 336 -39.69 4.58 -4.35
CA MET A 336 -39.40 3.15 -4.51
C MET A 336 -39.74 2.35 -3.24
N ILE A 337 -39.51 2.92 -2.06
CA ILE A 337 -39.85 2.25 -0.78
C ILE A 337 -41.19 2.59 -0.20
N LYS A 338 -42.00 3.38 -0.92
CA LYS A 338 -43.34 3.82 -0.51
C LYS A 338 -43.29 4.53 0.85
N VAL A 339 -42.31 5.41 1.03
CA VAL A 339 -42.18 6.26 2.22
C VAL A 339 -42.40 7.70 1.79
N ASP A 340 -43.28 8.40 2.50
CA ASP A 340 -43.48 9.84 2.27
C ASP A 340 -42.15 10.59 2.39
N TYR A 341 -41.91 11.53 1.48
CA TYR A 341 -40.61 12.18 1.39
C TYR A 341 -40.30 13.08 2.60
N SER A 342 -41.32 13.60 3.30
CA SER A 342 -41.12 14.32 4.56
C SER A 342 -40.61 13.37 5.65
N ASN A 343 -41.22 12.19 5.78
CA ASN A 343 -40.77 11.17 6.73
C ASN A 343 -39.36 10.66 6.37
N PHE A 344 -39.07 10.50 5.08
CA PHE A 344 -37.72 10.14 4.60
C PHE A 344 -36.69 11.19 5.03
N LYS A 345 -36.98 12.48 4.82
CA LYS A 345 -36.11 13.59 5.25
C LYS A 345 -35.90 13.61 6.76
N GLU A 346 -36.96 13.39 7.54
CA GLU A 346 -36.87 13.37 9.00
C GLU A 346 -35.92 12.28 9.48
N ILE A 347 -36.04 11.07 8.93
CA ILE A 347 -35.12 9.97 9.21
C ILE A 347 -33.69 10.34 8.78
N VAL A 348 -33.51 10.89 7.58
CA VAL A 348 -32.18 11.28 7.10
C VAL A 348 -31.54 12.31 8.03
N GLU A 349 -32.26 13.36 8.44
CA GLU A 349 -31.73 14.37 9.35
C GLU A 349 -31.48 13.82 10.75
N GLN A 350 -32.32 12.91 11.25
CA GLN A 350 -32.08 12.22 12.52
C GLN A 350 -30.79 11.40 12.46
N GLN A 351 -30.59 10.61 11.40
CA GLN A 351 -29.39 9.80 11.23
C GLN A 351 -28.15 10.65 10.92
N ARG A 352 -28.30 11.81 10.26
CA ARG A 352 -27.23 12.80 10.07
C ARG A 352 -26.79 13.41 11.41
N ARG A 353 -27.72 13.80 12.27
CA ARG A 353 -27.41 14.29 13.63
C ARG A 353 -26.68 13.24 14.48
N ARG A 354 -26.98 11.96 14.26
CA ARG A 354 -26.26 10.84 14.89
C ARG A 354 -24.89 10.59 14.27
N GLY A 355 -24.65 11.05 13.03
CA GLY A 355 -23.40 10.83 12.29
C GLY A 355 -23.40 9.58 11.41
N ILE A 356 -24.52 8.84 11.33
CA ILE A 356 -24.67 7.64 10.49
C ILE A 356 -24.82 8.02 9.01
N ILE A 357 -25.39 9.19 8.74
CA ILE A 357 -25.42 9.76 7.39
C ILE A 357 -24.50 10.97 7.35
N GLN A 358 -23.62 11.01 6.36
CA GLN A 358 -22.73 12.15 6.10
C GLN A 358 -22.96 12.75 4.72
N GLY A 359 -22.44 13.96 4.53
CA GLY A 359 -22.51 14.72 3.29
C GLY A 359 -23.72 15.65 3.18
N THR A 360 -23.63 16.60 2.25
CA THR A 360 -24.60 17.70 2.04
C THR A 360 -25.35 17.52 0.72
N TYR A 361 -24.65 17.65 -0.41
CA TYR A 361 -25.24 17.49 -1.76
C TYR A 361 -25.47 16.03 -2.12
N TYR A 362 -24.47 15.20 -1.82
CA TYR A 362 -24.59 13.75 -1.81
C TYR A 362 -24.56 13.28 -0.36
N ILE A 363 -25.44 12.34 -0.02
CA ILE A 363 -25.45 11.67 1.27
C ILE A 363 -25.02 10.21 1.14
N TYR A 364 -24.42 9.67 2.19
CA TYR A 364 -24.04 8.26 2.25
C TYR A 364 -24.08 7.75 3.69
N VAL A 365 -24.27 6.43 3.84
CA VAL A 365 -24.23 5.74 5.14
C VAL A 365 -22.79 5.46 5.54
N THR A 366 -22.44 5.78 6.79
CA THR A 366 -21.16 5.48 7.45
C THR A 366 -21.44 4.82 8.81
N PRO A 367 -20.55 3.97 9.36
CA PRO A 367 -19.27 3.48 8.81
C PRO A 367 -19.43 2.74 7.48
N PHE A 368 -18.37 2.68 6.68
CA PHE A 368 -18.32 1.85 5.46
C PHE A 368 -18.89 0.43 5.67
N VAL A 369 -18.47 -0.25 6.74
CA VAL A 369 -18.93 -1.61 7.05
C VAL A 369 -20.43 -1.68 7.33
N LEU A 370 -21.04 -0.65 7.94
CA LEU A 370 -22.50 -0.60 8.15
C LEU A 370 -23.22 -0.53 6.80
N ARG A 371 -22.72 0.31 5.88
CA ARG A 371 -23.29 0.42 4.53
C ARG A 371 -23.24 -0.91 3.79
N ILE A 372 -22.09 -1.58 3.81
CA ILE A 372 -21.95 -2.89 3.17
C ILE A 372 -22.81 -3.96 3.86
N HIS A 373 -22.91 -3.96 5.19
CA HIS A 373 -23.78 -4.87 5.92
C HIS A 373 -25.25 -4.72 5.49
N LEU A 374 -25.76 -3.49 5.45
CA LEU A 374 -27.13 -3.20 5.03
C LEU A 374 -27.39 -3.58 3.56
N PHE A 375 -26.43 -3.30 2.68
CA PHE A 375 -26.49 -3.68 1.27
C PHE A 375 -26.55 -5.20 1.08
N ARG A 376 -25.67 -5.94 1.77
CA ARG A 376 -25.66 -7.40 1.75
C ARG A 376 -26.93 -8.00 2.33
N GLU A 377 -27.42 -7.46 3.44
CA GLU A 377 -28.68 -7.87 4.03
C GLU A 377 -29.85 -7.65 3.07
N TRP A 378 -29.85 -6.54 2.32
CA TRP A 378 -30.88 -6.33 1.31
C TRP A 378 -30.86 -7.44 0.26
N TRP A 379 -29.66 -7.76 -0.21
CA TRP A 379 -29.43 -8.76 -1.24
C TRP A 379 -29.91 -10.14 -0.81
N LEU A 380 -29.71 -10.53 0.47
CA LEU A 380 -30.21 -11.81 1.01
C LEU A 380 -31.71 -12.05 0.76
N TYR A 381 -32.51 -10.98 0.76
CA TYR A 381 -33.96 -11.06 0.56
C TYR A 381 -34.39 -10.71 -0.87
N GLN A 382 -33.46 -10.30 -1.74
CA GLN A 382 -33.74 -10.12 -3.16
C GLN A 382 -33.38 -11.38 -3.94
N ARG A 383 -34.17 -11.70 -4.94
CA ARG A 383 -33.84 -12.72 -5.94
C ARG A 383 -33.98 -12.09 -7.32
N PHE A 384 -32.95 -11.34 -7.71
CA PHE A 384 -32.94 -10.74 -9.03
C PHE A 384 -32.70 -11.83 -10.07
N THR A 385 -33.65 -11.94 -10.99
CA THR A 385 -33.40 -12.47 -12.34
C THR A 385 -32.79 -11.38 -13.22
N LYS A 386 -32.28 -11.76 -14.39
CA LYS A 386 -31.83 -10.83 -15.42
C LYS A 386 -32.90 -9.78 -15.75
N GLU A 387 -34.16 -10.20 -15.91
CA GLU A 387 -35.29 -9.34 -16.29
C GLU A 387 -35.62 -8.35 -15.18
N SER A 388 -35.80 -8.84 -13.96
CA SER A 388 -36.11 -7.99 -12.80
C SER A 388 -34.98 -7.03 -12.43
N PHE A 389 -33.73 -7.40 -12.72
CA PHE A 389 -32.60 -6.48 -12.59
C PHE A 389 -32.66 -5.36 -13.64
N ILE A 390 -32.96 -5.70 -14.91
CA ILE A 390 -33.16 -4.70 -15.97
C ILE A 390 -34.33 -3.79 -15.63
N GLU A 391 -35.43 -4.32 -15.09
CA GLU A 391 -36.57 -3.53 -14.58
C GLU A 391 -36.14 -2.57 -13.46
N PHE A 392 -35.33 -3.04 -12.50
CA PHE A 392 -34.80 -2.19 -11.44
C PHE A 392 -33.95 -1.04 -12.01
N ILE A 393 -33.05 -1.31 -12.96
CA ILE A 393 -32.20 -0.27 -13.56
C ILE A 393 -33.01 0.71 -14.42
N THR A 394 -33.97 0.20 -15.20
CA THR A 394 -34.85 1.03 -16.03
C THR A 394 -35.81 1.87 -15.20
N SER A 395 -36.17 1.42 -13.99
CA SER A 395 -36.97 2.21 -13.04
C SER A 395 -36.28 3.47 -12.54
N ILE A 396 -34.94 3.57 -12.65
CA ILE A 396 -34.20 4.79 -12.37
C ILE A 396 -34.47 5.80 -13.50
N PRO A 397 -34.86 7.06 -13.19
CA PRO A 397 -35.07 8.10 -14.20
C PRO A 397 -33.86 8.35 -15.09
N GLU A 398 -34.12 8.53 -16.40
CA GLU A 398 -33.09 8.59 -17.44
C GLU A 398 -32.06 9.72 -17.24
N ASP A 399 -32.50 10.84 -16.67
CA ASP A 399 -31.69 12.04 -16.44
C ASP A 399 -30.59 11.88 -15.37
N PHE A 400 -30.62 10.79 -14.59
CA PHE A 400 -29.54 10.44 -13.64
C PHE A 400 -29.24 8.93 -13.56
N ARG A 401 -29.86 8.10 -14.41
CA ARG A 401 -29.71 6.64 -14.42
C ARG A 401 -28.26 6.18 -14.49
N SER A 402 -27.50 6.68 -15.47
CA SER A 402 -26.10 6.29 -15.69
C SER A 402 -25.24 6.52 -14.45
N ASP A 403 -25.34 7.73 -13.90
CA ASP A 403 -24.50 8.20 -12.78
C ASP A 403 -24.86 7.50 -11.46
N LEU A 404 -26.14 7.29 -11.19
CA LEU A 404 -26.59 6.54 -10.02
C LEU A 404 -26.29 5.04 -10.15
N PHE A 405 -26.37 4.48 -11.37
CA PHE A 405 -26.02 3.09 -11.63
C PHE A 405 -24.52 2.83 -11.42
N GLU A 406 -23.62 3.69 -11.89
CA GLU A 406 -22.18 3.54 -11.59
C GLU A 406 -21.93 3.48 -10.08
N ARG A 407 -22.63 4.31 -9.28
CA ARG A 407 -22.53 4.27 -7.81
C ARG A 407 -23.10 3.00 -7.17
N PHE A 408 -24.05 2.34 -7.82
CA PHE A 408 -24.57 1.03 -7.40
C PHE A 408 -23.55 -0.08 -7.69
N LEU A 409 -22.91 -0.03 -8.85
CA LEU A 409 -21.93 -1.02 -9.30
C LEU A 409 -20.73 -1.16 -8.35
N GLU A 410 -20.33 -0.08 -7.68
CA GLU A 410 -19.24 -0.07 -6.69
C GLU A 410 -19.44 -1.07 -5.54
N HIS A 411 -20.67 -1.50 -5.26
CA HIS A 411 -20.96 -2.44 -4.18
C HIS A 411 -21.11 -3.90 -4.67
N ILE A 412 -21.21 -4.16 -5.98
CA ILE A 412 -21.33 -5.52 -6.54
C ILE A 412 -20.22 -6.49 -6.06
N PRO A 413 -18.95 -6.09 -5.87
CA PRO A 413 -17.93 -7.01 -5.35
C PRO A 413 -18.25 -7.58 -3.96
N TYR A 414 -19.15 -6.94 -3.19
CA TYR A 414 -19.46 -7.30 -1.80
C TYR A 414 -20.65 -8.26 -1.65
N ILE A 415 -21.26 -8.73 -2.75
CA ILE A 415 -22.30 -9.79 -2.73
C ILE A 415 -21.78 -11.17 -3.12
N ALA A 416 -20.48 -11.31 -3.40
CA ALA A 416 -19.88 -12.54 -3.92
C ALA A 416 -20.02 -13.76 -2.99
N ASP A 417 -20.17 -13.55 -1.68
CA ASP A 417 -20.36 -14.59 -0.67
C ASP A 417 -21.81 -14.67 -0.15
N VAL A 418 -22.73 -13.89 -0.74
CA VAL A 418 -24.16 -13.92 -0.45
C VAL A 418 -24.85 -14.86 -1.45
N GLU A 419 -25.68 -15.79 -0.99
CA GLU A 419 -26.28 -16.83 -1.84
C GLU A 419 -27.03 -16.25 -3.06
N SER A 420 -27.98 -15.33 -2.84
CA SER A 420 -28.69 -14.63 -3.91
C SER A 420 -27.78 -13.74 -4.78
N GLY A 421 -26.61 -13.36 -4.24
CA GLY A 421 -25.58 -12.63 -4.97
C GLY A 421 -24.86 -13.51 -5.96
N LYS A 422 -24.49 -14.73 -5.54
CA LYS A 422 -23.91 -15.75 -6.40
C LYS A 422 -24.87 -16.13 -7.52
N GLU A 423 -26.11 -16.46 -7.19
CA GLU A 423 -27.17 -16.78 -8.16
C GLU A 423 -27.32 -15.65 -9.20
N PHE A 424 -27.32 -14.40 -8.75
CA PHE A 424 -27.37 -13.23 -9.63
C PHE A 424 -26.15 -13.15 -10.56
N ILE A 425 -24.93 -13.22 -10.01
CA ILE A 425 -23.69 -13.12 -10.80
C ILE A 425 -23.62 -14.23 -11.86
N GLU A 426 -23.93 -15.47 -11.46
CA GLU A 426 -24.00 -16.63 -12.37
C GLU A 426 -25.02 -16.40 -13.49
N SER A 427 -26.21 -15.87 -13.18
CA SER A 427 -27.24 -15.57 -14.18
C SER A 427 -26.81 -14.49 -15.18
N ILE A 428 -26.06 -13.48 -14.71
CA ILE A 428 -25.65 -12.32 -15.52
C ILE A 428 -24.45 -12.66 -16.42
N LEU A 429 -23.50 -13.46 -15.93
CA LEU A 429 -22.28 -13.86 -16.66
C LEU A 429 -22.42 -15.19 -17.41
N GLY A 430 -23.46 -15.98 -17.11
CA GLY A 430 -23.74 -17.29 -17.71
C GLY A 430 -24.03 -17.25 -19.21
N GLU A 431 -24.33 -18.42 -19.78
CA GLU A 431 -24.52 -18.59 -21.24
C GLU A 431 -25.71 -17.78 -21.80
N GLU A 432 -26.77 -17.62 -21.01
CA GLU A 432 -27.96 -16.83 -21.36
C GLU A 432 -27.94 -15.42 -20.73
N GLY A 433 -26.79 -15.03 -20.17
CA GLY A 433 -26.59 -13.77 -19.46
C GLY A 433 -26.69 -12.52 -20.32
N VAL A 434 -26.54 -11.33 -19.73
CA VAL A 434 -26.61 -10.05 -20.48
C VAL A 434 -25.39 -9.81 -21.37
N PHE A 435 -24.30 -10.55 -21.14
CA PHE A 435 -23.05 -10.41 -21.87
C PHE A 435 -22.86 -11.46 -22.99
N LEU A 436 -23.88 -12.27 -23.31
CA LEU A 436 -23.76 -13.45 -24.19
C LEU A 436 -23.10 -13.18 -25.56
N ASP A 437 -23.31 -11.99 -26.14
CA ASP A 437 -22.78 -11.60 -27.46
C ASP A 437 -21.56 -10.65 -27.37
N GLY A 438 -21.15 -10.28 -26.15
CA GLY A 438 -20.09 -9.32 -25.88
C GLY A 438 -20.40 -7.88 -26.32
N SER A 439 -21.61 -7.57 -26.80
CA SER A 439 -21.98 -6.22 -27.25
C SER A 439 -21.95 -5.22 -26.09
N LEU A 440 -22.38 -5.66 -24.90
CA LEU A 440 -22.40 -4.83 -23.69
C LEU A 440 -20.99 -4.46 -23.21
N LEU A 441 -19.96 -5.26 -23.54
CA LEU A 441 -18.55 -4.92 -23.27
C LEU A 441 -18.09 -3.73 -24.11
N LYS A 442 -18.74 -3.43 -25.24
CA LYS A 442 -18.44 -2.28 -26.10
C LYS A 442 -19.17 -1.00 -25.65
N ASN A 443 -19.87 -1.06 -24.52
CA ASN A 443 -20.50 0.09 -23.87
C ASN A 443 -19.73 0.42 -22.57
N ARG A 444 -19.49 1.71 -22.28
CA ARG A 444 -18.75 2.15 -21.09
C ARG A 444 -19.38 1.64 -19.77
N LEU A 445 -20.68 1.80 -19.59
CA LEU A 445 -21.38 1.32 -18.39
C LEU A 445 -21.38 -0.20 -18.31
N GLY A 446 -21.58 -0.86 -19.45
CA GLY A 446 -21.57 -2.31 -19.54
C GLY A 446 -20.21 -2.91 -19.19
N ALA A 447 -19.12 -2.32 -19.68
CA ALA A 447 -17.76 -2.72 -19.36
C ALA A 447 -17.39 -2.43 -17.90
N SER A 448 -17.84 -1.29 -17.35
CA SER A 448 -17.70 -0.99 -15.92
C SER A 448 -18.44 -2.01 -15.04
N PHE A 449 -19.66 -2.39 -15.43
CA PHE A 449 -20.41 -3.44 -14.75
C PHE A 449 -19.68 -4.78 -14.81
N PHE A 450 -19.17 -5.16 -15.99
CA PHE A 450 -18.38 -6.37 -16.16
C PHE A 450 -17.14 -6.40 -15.26
N LEU A 451 -16.44 -5.26 -15.12
CA LEU A 451 -15.29 -5.14 -14.23
C LEU A 451 -15.66 -5.39 -12.77
N LYS A 452 -16.78 -4.81 -12.28
CA LYS A 452 -17.25 -5.03 -10.91
C LYS A 452 -17.75 -6.45 -10.68
N LEU A 453 -18.36 -7.08 -11.68
CA LEU A 453 -18.69 -8.50 -11.67
C LEU A 453 -17.43 -9.38 -11.63
N THR A 454 -16.36 -8.99 -12.33
CA THR A 454 -15.07 -9.70 -12.28
C THR A 454 -14.45 -9.66 -10.88
N GLU A 455 -14.55 -8.53 -10.18
CA GLU A 455 -14.13 -8.43 -8.78
C GLU A 455 -15.01 -9.30 -7.85
N ALA A 456 -16.26 -9.57 -8.24
CA ALA A 456 -17.15 -10.44 -7.48
C ALA A 456 -16.89 -11.92 -7.78
N ASP A 457 -16.80 -12.33 -9.04
CA ASP A 457 -16.49 -13.69 -9.50
C ASP A 457 -15.59 -13.67 -10.75
N PRO A 458 -14.26 -13.73 -10.58
CA PRO A 458 -13.32 -13.66 -11.70
C PRO A 458 -13.37 -14.92 -12.58
N LYS A 459 -13.81 -16.06 -12.05
CA LYS A 459 -13.91 -17.31 -12.83
C LYS A 459 -15.08 -17.24 -13.80
N ALA A 460 -16.28 -16.92 -13.30
CA ALA A 460 -17.46 -16.79 -14.15
C ALA A 460 -17.26 -15.70 -15.22
N ALA A 461 -16.57 -14.61 -14.87
CA ALA A 461 -16.24 -13.54 -15.79
C ALA A 461 -15.24 -14.00 -16.88
N LEU A 462 -14.21 -14.76 -16.51
CA LEU A 462 -13.27 -15.34 -17.48
C LEU A 462 -13.98 -16.29 -18.45
N ASP A 463 -14.87 -17.15 -17.94
CA ASP A 463 -15.69 -18.05 -18.76
C ASP A 463 -16.57 -17.25 -19.74
N CYS A 464 -17.12 -16.11 -19.31
CA CYS A 464 -17.85 -15.18 -20.17
C CYS A 464 -16.97 -14.58 -21.28
N LEU A 465 -15.74 -14.15 -20.97
CA LEU A 465 -14.79 -13.67 -21.98
C LEU A 465 -14.37 -14.78 -22.97
N ASN A 466 -14.24 -16.02 -22.50
CA ASN A 466 -13.95 -17.18 -23.35
C ASN A 466 -15.09 -17.50 -24.34
N ARG A 467 -16.34 -17.23 -23.96
CA ARG A 467 -17.49 -17.33 -24.88
C ARG A 467 -17.62 -16.14 -25.84
N THR A 468 -17.03 -15.00 -25.49
CA THR A 468 -17.20 -13.72 -26.22
C THR A 468 -15.89 -13.26 -26.87
N VAL A 469 -15.09 -12.45 -26.16
CA VAL A 469 -13.86 -11.81 -26.66
C VAL A 469 -12.87 -12.81 -27.24
N ALA A 470 -12.74 -14.02 -26.68
CA ALA A 470 -11.85 -15.04 -27.21
C ALA A 470 -12.23 -15.51 -28.63
N ARG A 471 -13.49 -15.33 -29.05
CA ARG A 471 -14.01 -15.72 -30.36
C ARG A 471 -13.93 -14.60 -31.40
N TRP A 472 -13.61 -13.37 -30.97
CA TRP A 472 -13.47 -12.24 -31.88
C TRP A 472 -12.24 -12.39 -32.78
N THR A 473 -12.39 -11.97 -34.02
CA THR A 473 -11.30 -11.88 -34.99
C THR A 473 -10.31 -10.78 -34.63
N LYS A 474 -9.09 -10.83 -35.20
CA LYS A 474 -8.09 -9.78 -34.99
C LYS A 474 -8.61 -8.38 -35.37
N GLU A 475 -9.39 -8.28 -36.45
CA GLU A 475 -10.00 -7.01 -36.89
C GLU A 475 -11.03 -6.49 -35.88
N GLU A 476 -11.86 -7.35 -35.32
CA GLU A 476 -12.82 -6.97 -34.27
C GLU A 476 -12.10 -6.51 -33.00
N LEU A 477 -10.99 -7.15 -32.62
CA LEU A 477 -10.18 -6.78 -31.47
C LEU A 477 -9.46 -5.43 -31.68
N ILE A 478 -8.99 -5.14 -32.90
CA ILE A 478 -8.42 -3.84 -33.26
C ILE A 478 -9.48 -2.73 -33.17
N ASN A 479 -10.71 -3.02 -33.62
CA ASN A 479 -11.82 -2.07 -33.56
C ASN A 479 -12.47 -1.95 -32.18
N PHE A 480 -12.10 -2.81 -31.23
CA PHE A 480 -12.60 -2.76 -29.85
C PHE A 480 -11.92 -1.63 -29.09
N THR A 481 -12.55 -0.45 -29.05
CA THR A 481 -12.03 0.75 -28.39
C THR A 481 -12.74 1.04 -27.07
N THR A 482 -14.06 1.27 -27.09
CA THR A 482 -14.88 1.49 -25.89
C THR A 482 -14.97 0.22 -25.05
N GLY A 483 -14.69 0.31 -23.75
CA GLY A 483 -14.78 -0.82 -22.81
C GLY A 483 -13.57 -1.76 -22.81
N ARG A 484 -12.63 -1.60 -23.76
CA ARG A 484 -11.40 -2.39 -23.84
C ARG A 484 -10.58 -2.30 -22.58
N ARG A 485 -10.48 -1.10 -22.00
CA ARG A 485 -9.65 -0.85 -20.82
C ARG A 485 -10.19 -1.56 -19.59
N GLU A 486 -11.51 -1.56 -19.40
CA GLU A 486 -12.19 -2.28 -18.33
C GLU A 486 -12.01 -3.80 -18.49
N VAL A 487 -12.02 -4.33 -19.72
CA VAL A 487 -11.69 -5.74 -19.99
C VAL A 487 -10.22 -6.06 -19.68
N ILE A 488 -9.28 -5.17 -20.02
CA ILE A 488 -7.86 -5.34 -19.63
C ILE A 488 -7.73 -5.34 -18.11
N TRP A 489 -8.37 -4.40 -17.41
CA TRP A 489 -8.39 -4.35 -15.94
C TRP A 489 -9.07 -5.55 -15.28
N ALA A 490 -10.08 -6.13 -15.94
CA ALA A 490 -10.70 -7.37 -15.52
C ALA A 490 -9.73 -8.55 -15.67
N LEU A 491 -9.04 -8.66 -16.81
CA LEU A 491 -8.02 -9.68 -17.03
C LEU A 491 -6.83 -9.53 -16.05
N GLU A 492 -6.42 -8.30 -15.72
CA GLU A 492 -5.41 -8.03 -14.68
C GLU A 492 -5.82 -8.56 -13.30
N ARG A 493 -7.11 -8.57 -12.98
CA ARG A 493 -7.64 -9.16 -11.75
C ARG A 493 -7.72 -10.68 -11.81
N MET A 494 -8.01 -11.23 -12.99
CA MET A 494 -8.10 -12.68 -13.22
C MET A 494 -6.72 -13.36 -13.17
N VAL A 495 -5.70 -12.80 -13.84
CA VAL A 495 -4.34 -13.37 -13.88
C VAL A 495 -3.68 -13.46 -12.51
N MET A 496 -4.13 -12.69 -11.53
CA MET A 496 -3.64 -12.77 -10.16
C MET A 496 -3.82 -14.19 -9.60
N TRP A 497 -4.91 -14.86 -9.95
CA TRP A 497 -5.28 -16.18 -9.45
C TRP A 497 -4.62 -17.28 -10.26
N LYS A 498 -3.88 -18.17 -9.60
CA LYS A 498 -3.10 -19.23 -10.26
C LYS A 498 -3.96 -20.13 -11.17
N ASN A 499 -5.17 -20.47 -10.76
CA ASN A 499 -6.08 -21.33 -11.52
C ASN A 499 -6.71 -20.65 -12.75
N LEU A 500 -6.72 -19.31 -12.80
CA LEU A 500 -7.28 -18.53 -13.91
C LEU A 500 -6.20 -17.98 -14.85
N PHE A 501 -4.93 -18.05 -14.42
CA PHE A 501 -3.80 -17.41 -15.10
C PHE A 501 -3.70 -17.73 -16.59
N ASN A 502 -3.74 -19.01 -16.97
CA ASN A 502 -3.44 -19.43 -18.33
C ASN A 502 -4.41 -18.84 -19.36
N ASP A 503 -5.71 -18.92 -19.11
CA ASP A 503 -6.71 -18.47 -20.07
C ASP A 503 -6.82 -16.95 -20.10
N ALA A 504 -6.72 -16.29 -18.93
CA ALA A 504 -6.67 -14.84 -18.85
C ALA A 504 -5.41 -14.26 -19.54
N ALA A 505 -4.25 -14.90 -19.40
CA ALA A 505 -3.01 -14.50 -20.07
C ALA A 505 -3.09 -14.67 -21.60
N ARG A 506 -3.76 -15.72 -22.10
CA ARG A 506 -4.02 -15.90 -23.55
C ARG A 506 -4.93 -14.83 -24.12
N LEU A 507 -5.97 -14.44 -23.38
CA LEU A 507 -6.84 -13.33 -23.77
C LEU A 507 -6.08 -11.99 -23.81
N LEU A 508 -5.23 -11.73 -22.82
CA LEU A 508 -4.33 -10.56 -22.84
C LEU A 508 -3.38 -10.59 -24.05
N LEU A 509 -2.83 -11.76 -24.39
CA LEU A 509 -1.98 -11.92 -25.57
C LEU A 509 -2.75 -11.64 -26.87
N ALA A 510 -3.99 -12.12 -26.98
CA ALA A 510 -4.85 -11.88 -28.14
C ALA A 510 -5.19 -10.38 -28.29
N LEU A 511 -5.52 -9.71 -27.19
CA LEU A 511 -5.72 -8.26 -27.16
C LEU A 511 -4.42 -7.50 -27.49
N GLY A 512 -3.27 -7.95 -26.98
CA GLY A 512 -1.97 -7.34 -27.23
C GLY A 512 -1.48 -7.54 -28.68
N GLU A 513 -1.83 -8.65 -29.32
CA GLU A 513 -1.61 -8.85 -30.76
C GLU A 513 -2.42 -7.85 -31.61
N ALA A 514 -3.61 -7.49 -31.12
CA ALA A 514 -4.51 -6.49 -31.69
C ALA A 514 -4.41 -5.15 -30.92
N GLU A 515 -3.18 -4.70 -30.63
CA GLU A 515 -2.97 -3.48 -29.85
C GLU A 515 -3.46 -2.24 -30.60
N ASN A 516 -4.25 -1.41 -29.93
CA ASN A 516 -4.80 -0.15 -30.46
C ASN A 516 -4.58 1.05 -29.53
N GLU A 517 -3.83 0.88 -28.43
CA GLU A 517 -3.52 1.93 -27.46
C GLU A 517 -2.02 2.27 -27.43
N THR A 518 -1.67 3.55 -27.29
CA THR A 518 -0.27 4.04 -27.30
C THR A 518 0.42 4.06 -25.93
N TRP A 519 -0.28 3.66 -24.87
CA TRP A 519 0.14 3.85 -23.48
C TRP A 519 0.82 2.56 -22.99
N SER A 520 1.79 2.66 -22.08
CA SER A 520 2.60 1.50 -21.69
C SER A 520 1.84 0.42 -20.90
N ASN A 521 0.72 0.77 -20.25
CA ASN A 521 -0.15 -0.14 -19.51
C ASN A 521 -1.31 -0.68 -20.37
N ASN A 522 -1.11 -0.79 -21.67
CA ASN A 522 -2.01 -1.45 -22.61
C ASN A 522 -1.93 -2.99 -22.50
N ALA A 523 -2.73 -3.72 -23.28
CA ALA A 523 -2.81 -5.19 -23.20
C ALA A 523 -1.44 -5.87 -23.40
N SER A 524 -0.66 -5.41 -24.38
CA SER A 524 0.68 -5.96 -24.61
C SER A 524 1.64 -5.69 -23.45
N GLY A 525 1.57 -4.50 -22.84
CA GLY A 525 2.37 -4.12 -21.69
C GLY A 525 2.01 -4.92 -20.43
N VAL A 526 0.71 -5.08 -20.17
CA VAL A 526 0.19 -5.91 -19.07
C VAL A 526 0.65 -7.36 -19.24
N PHE A 527 0.50 -7.93 -20.44
CA PHE A 527 0.98 -9.29 -20.73
C PHE A 527 2.48 -9.45 -20.44
N VAL A 528 3.31 -8.50 -20.87
CA VAL A 528 4.76 -8.51 -20.61
C VAL A 528 5.07 -8.50 -19.11
N GLN A 529 4.34 -7.70 -18.31
CA GLN A 529 4.54 -7.63 -16.87
C GLN A 529 4.22 -8.93 -16.14
N LEU A 530 3.36 -9.79 -16.70
CA LEU A 530 3.06 -11.12 -16.14
C LEU A 530 4.31 -11.98 -15.99
N PHE A 531 5.35 -11.75 -16.80
CA PHE A 531 6.58 -12.55 -16.79
C PHE A 531 7.67 -11.98 -15.88
N SER A 532 7.40 -10.89 -15.17
CA SER A 532 8.33 -10.34 -14.18
C SER A 532 8.74 -11.41 -13.14
N PRO A 533 10.04 -11.61 -12.87
CA PRO A 533 10.52 -12.56 -11.87
C PRO A 533 10.44 -11.99 -10.44
N ALA A 534 9.81 -10.81 -10.29
CA ALA A 534 9.50 -10.21 -9.01
C ALA A 534 8.70 -11.20 -8.13
N TYR A 535 8.92 -11.11 -6.82
CA TYR A 535 8.33 -12.00 -5.83
C TYR A 535 7.75 -11.23 -4.64
N GLY A 536 6.94 -11.91 -3.83
CA GLY A 536 6.27 -11.32 -2.67
C GLY A 536 5.27 -10.23 -3.10
N ARG A 537 5.31 -9.07 -2.43
CA ARG A 537 4.32 -7.99 -2.64
C ARG A 537 4.35 -7.38 -4.04
N VAL A 538 5.45 -7.56 -4.78
CA VAL A 538 5.63 -7.06 -6.15
C VAL A 538 5.52 -8.16 -7.20
N ALA A 539 5.22 -9.41 -6.82
CA ALA A 539 4.99 -10.47 -7.78
C ALA A 539 3.75 -10.15 -8.63
N PRO A 540 3.78 -10.45 -9.94
CA PRO A 540 2.66 -10.11 -10.81
C PRO A 540 1.42 -10.97 -10.53
N THR A 541 1.59 -12.21 -10.07
CA THR A 541 0.50 -13.19 -9.88
C THR A 541 0.86 -14.23 -8.79
N GLU A 542 -0.09 -15.10 -8.42
CA GLU A 542 0.17 -16.32 -7.64
C GLU A 542 0.94 -17.39 -8.44
N ALA A 543 0.83 -17.38 -9.77
CA ALA A 543 1.46 -18.37 -10.63
C ALA A 543 2.99 -18.21 -10.60
N SER A 544 3.70 -19.29 -10.32
CA SER A 544 5.17 -19.32 -10.34
C SER A 544 5.73 -19.04 -11.74
N PRO A 545 6.98 -18.56 -11.89
CA PRO A 545 7.61 -18.40 -13.21
C PRO A 545 7.49 -19.66 -14.08
N GLN A 546 7.63 -20.84 -13.48
CA GLN A 546 7.51 -22.14 -14.15
C GLN A 546 6.11 -22.38 -14.71
N GLU A 547 5.06 -21.94 -14.01
CA GLU A 547 3.67 -22.05 -14.46
C GLU A 547 3.33 -21.01 -15.53
N ARG A 548 4.02 -19.86 -15.50
CA ARG A 548 3.84 -18.80 -16.50
C ARG A 548 4.54 -19.11 -17.81
N PHE A 549 5.70 -19.75 -17.74
CA PHE A 549 6.59 -20.03 -18.88
C PHE A 549 5.93 -20.68 -20.11
N PRO A 550 4.99 -21.65 -19.99
CA PRO A 550 4.30 -22.21 -21.15
C PRO A 550 3.61 -21.17 -22.03
N ILE A 551 3.03 -20.11 -21.44
CA ILE A 551 2.36 -19.03 -22.20
C ILE A 551 3.39 -18.16 -22.94
N LEU A 552 4.55 -17.91 -22.34
CA LEU A 552 5.67 -17.23 -23.02
C LEU A 552 6.13 -18.02 -24.25
N LYS A 553 6.28 -19.33 -24.07
CA LYS A 553 6.68 -20.23 -25.15
C LYS A 553 5.65 -20.24 -26.28
N GLU A 554 4.37 -20.34 -25.95
CA GLU A 554 3.26 -20.26 -26.91
C GLU A 554 3.32 -18.96 -27.73
N ALA A 555 3.57 -17.81 -27.08
CA ALA A 555 3.70 -16.53 -27.77
C ALA A 555 4.92 -16.47 -28.71
N MET A 556 6.07 -16.97 -28.27
CA MET A 556 7.32 -16.99 -29.05
C MET A 556 7.25 -17.94 -30.26
N GLU A 557 6.52 -19.05 -30.14
CA GLU A 557 6.36 -20.05 -31.20
C GLU A 557 5.19 -19.75 -32.16
N SER A 558 4.52 -18.60 -31.96
CA SER A 558 3.41 -18.18 -32.82
C SER A 558 3.86 -17.82 -34.24
N LYS A 559 2.97 -18.07 -35.21
CA LYS A 559 3.13 -17.59 -36.60
C LYS A 559 2.99 -16.07 -36.69
N SER A 560 2.33 -15.43 -35.75
CA SER A 560 2.13 -13.98 -35.68
C SER A 560 3.40 -13.25 -35.25
N LYS A 561 3.86 -12.30 -36.10
CA LYS A 561 5.02 -11.46 -35.78
C LYS A 561 4.77 -10.62 -34.53
N GLU A 562 3.56 -10.08 -34.37
CA GLU A 562 3.22 -9.25 -33.20
C GLU A 562 3.34 -10.05 -31.90
N ARG A 563 2.84 -11.31 -31.86
CA ARG A 563 2.98 -12.17 -30.68
C ARG A 563 4.44 -12.49 -30.36
N ARG A 564 5.28 -12.75 -31.37
CA ARG A 564 6.71 -13.01 -31.15
C ARG A 564 7.46 -11.80 -30.61
N LEU A 565 7.14 -10.59 -31.12
CA LEU A 565 7.68 -9.34 -30.58
C LEU A 565 7.25 -9.10 -29.12
N ILE A 566 5.99 -9.40 -28.79
CA ILE A 566 5.52 -9.35 -27.39
C ILE A 566 6.27 -10.39 -26.54
N ALA A 567 6.50 -11.60 -27.05
CA ALA A 567 7.25 -12.63 -26.36
C ALA A 567 8.72 -12.23 -26.11
N LEU A 568 9.38 -11.54 -27.06
CA LEU A 568 10.71 -10.99 -26.86
C LEU A 568 10.73 -9.95 -25.74
N ARG A 569 9.76 -9.02 -25.72
CA ARG A 569 9.59 -8.06 -24.61
C ARG A 569 9.34 -8.77 -23.27
N ALA A 570 8.55 -9.84 -23.28
CA ALA A 570 8.29 -10.65 -22.09
C ALA A 570 9.54 -11.40 -21.63
N CYS A 571 10.39 -11.90 -22.53
CA CYS A 571 11.71 -12.46 -22.19
C CYS A 571 12.62 -11.40 -21.55
N ASP A 572 12.63 -10.17 -22.11
CA ASP A 572 13.39 -9.06 -21.52
C ASP A 572 12.90 -8.74 -20.10
N GLN A 573 11.59 -8.77 -19.85
CA GLN A 573 11.02 -8.58 -18.52
C GLN A 573 11.33 -9.75 -17.56
N ALA A 574 11.24 -10.99 -18.03
CA ALA A 574 11.54 -12.19 -17.25
C ALA A 574 13.01 -12.28 -16.81
N LEU A 575 13.91 -11.61 -17.52
CA LEU A 575 15.34 -11.55 -17.22
C LEU A 575 15.75 -10.30 -16.40
N GLU A 576 14.79 -9.48 -15.96
CA GLU A 576 15.04 -8.38 -15.02
C GLU A 576 15.50 -8.93 -13.65
N SER A 577 16.54 -8.32 -13.07
CA SER A 577 17.16 -8.82 -11.83
C SER A 577 17.47 -7.73 -10.80
N GLN A 578 17.24 -6.46 -11.13
CA GLN A 578 17.64 -5.33 -10.28
C GLN A 578 16.45 -4.49 -9.80
N HIS A 579 15.45 -4.29 -10.65
CA HIS A 579 14.37 -3.34 -10.36
C HIS A 579 13.00 -3.98 -10.57
N PHE A 580 12.23 -4.06 -9.49
CA PHE A 580 10.87 -4.59 -9.51
C PHE A 580 9.89 -3.53 -9.01
N SER A 581 8.82 -3.34 -9.77
CA SER A 581 7.72 -2.44 -9.41
C SER A 581 6.40 -3.04 -9.90
N ARG A 582 5.33 -2.88 -9.14
CA ARG A 582 3.98 -3.28 -9.53
C ARG A 582 2.98 -2.22 -9.07
N MET A 583 1.96 -1.95 -9.90
CA MET A 583 0.81 -1.17 -9.47
C MET A 583 -0.08 -2.03 -8.55
N ILE A 584 -0.41 -1.50 -7.38
CA ILE A 584 -1.25 -2.15 -6.37
C ILE A 584 -2.72 -1.84 -6.67
N GLY A 585 -3.60 -2.83 -6.56
CA GLY A 585 -5.06 -2.63 -6.65
C GLY A 585 -5.82 -3.84 -7.16
N ALA A 586 -5.28 -4.57 -8.13
CA ALA A 586 -5.93 -5.73 -8.75
C ALA A 586 -6.14 -6.91 -7.79
N GLU A 587 -5.39 -6.95 -6.68
CA GLU A 587 -5.55 -7.93 -5.59
C GLU A 587 -6.82 -7.71 -4.74
N PHE A 588 -7.39 -6.50 -4.76
CA PHE A 588 -8.53 -6.16 -3.90
C PHE A 588 -9.85 -6.38 -4.64
N GLN A 589 -10.53 -7.47 -4.30
CA GLN A 589 -11.73 -7.94 -4.98
C GLN A 589 -12.88 -8.11 -3.97
N GLY A 590 -13.52 -6.99 -3.59
CA GLY A 590 -14.67 -6.99 -2.66
C GLY A 590 -14.32 -7.35 -1.21
N LEU A 591 -14.89 -8.46 -0.70
CA LEU A 591 -14.51 -9.07 0.59
C LEU A 591 -13.62 -10.31 0.43
N ARG A 592 -13.27 -10.67 -0.81
CA ARG A 592 -12.41 -11.81 -1.07
C ARG A 592 -11.05 -11.57 -0.44
N LYS A 593 -10.50 -12.62 0.18
CA LYS A 593 -9.13 -12.67 0.67
C LYS A 593 -8.17 -12.42 -0.49
N GLU A 594 -7.10 -11.69 -0.25
CA GLU A 594 -6.13 -11.35 -1.29
C GLU A 594 -5.38 -12.61 -1.78
N PRO A 595 -5.01 -12.66 -3.07
CA PRO A 595 -4.19 -13.72 -3.62
C PRO A 595 -2.83 -13.84 -2.91
N LYS A 596 -2.38 -15.07 -2.69
CA LYS A 596 -1.06 -15.39 -2.11
C LYS A 596 0.01 -15.29 -3.19
N LEU A 597 0.38 -14.06 -3.52
CA LEU A 597 1.38 -13.74 -4.55
C LEU A 597 2.64 -14.58 -4.44
N TRP A 598 3.18 -14.97 -5.61
CA TRP A 598 4.29 -15.92 -5.68
C TRP A 598 5.49 -15.46 -4.86
N MET A 599 5.99 -16.37 -4.01
CA MET A 599 7.22 -16.21 -3.25
C MET A 599 8.07 -17.47 -3.49
N PRO A 600 9.32 -17.34 -3.99
CA PRO A 600 10.19 -18.49 -4.16
C PRO A 600 10.47 -19.12 -2.80
N LYS A 601 10.43 -20.44 -2.71
CA LYS A 601 10.80 -21.16 -1.48
C LYS A 601 12.30 -21.07 -1.23
N THR A 602 13.08 -21.00 -2.31
CA THR A 602 14.54 -20.86 -2.27
C THR A 602 15.01 -19.95 -3.40
N TYR A 603 16.18 -19.34 -3.27
CA TYR A 603 16.80 -18.61 -4.37
C TYR A 603 17.06 -19.49 -5.61
N GLY A 604 17.15 -20.81 -5.44
CA GLY A 604 17.28 -21.77 -6.55
C GLY A 604 16.10 -21.68 -7.52
N GLU A 605 14.86 -21.62 -7.03
CA GLU A 605 13.66 -21.52 -7.88
C GLU A 605 13.67 -20.26 -8.76
N LEU A 606 14.18 -19.15 -8.20
CA LEU A 606 14.35 -17.90 -8.94
C LEU A 606 15.47 -18.04 -9.99
N PHE A 607 16.60 -18.61 -9.64
CA PHE A 607 17.71 -18.81 -10.58
C PHE A 607 17.35 -19.76 -11.73
N ASP A 608 16.57 -20.81 -11.44
CA ASP A 608 16.08 -21.73 -12.45
C ASP A 608 15.11 -21.06 -13.41
N SER A 609 14.29 -20.09 -12.94
CA SER A 609 13.44 -19.30 -13.83
C SER A 609 14.24 -18.45 -14.82
N TYR A 610 15.33 -17.82 -14.36
CA TYR A 610 16.23 -17.07 -15.25
C TYR A 610 16.90 -18.00 -16.26
N ARG A 611 17.42 -19.14 -15.79
CA ARG A 611 18.05 -20.15 -16.65
C ARG A 611 17.10 -20.63 -17.74
N GLN A 612 15.87 -20.98 -17.36
CA GLN A 612 14.85 -21.48 -18.27
C GLN A 612 14.55 -20.48 -19.39
N VAL A 613 14.34 -19.20 -19.06
CA VAL A 613 14.04 -18.16 -20.06
C VAL A 613 15.27 -17.85 -20.91
N TRP A 614 16.45 -17.79 -20.31
CA TRP A 614 17.71 -17.51 -21.00
C TRP A 614 18.06 -18.56 -22.04
N GLU A 615 18.07 -19.83 -21.63
CA GLU A 615 18.36 -20.97 -22.52
C GLU A 615 17.29 -21.12 -23.60
N PHE A 616 16.02 -20.87 -23.25
CA PHE A 616 14.94 -20.86 -24.23
C PHE A 616 15.15 -19.79 -25.30
N LEU A 617 15.38 -18.52 -24.92
CA LEU A 617 15.60 -17.43 -25.88
C LEU A 617 16.82 -17.73 -26.77
N LEU A 618 17.93 -18.17 -26.18
CA LEU A 618 19.14 -18.56 -26.91
C LEU A 618 18.83 -19.65 -27.96
N SER A 619 18.07 -20.68 -27.59
CA SER A 619 17.70 -21.78 -28.49
C SER A 619 16.85 -21.33 -29.69
N LYS A 620 16.11 -20.22 -29.56
CA LYS A 620 15.21 -19.72 -30.60
C LYS A 620 15.88 -18.76 -31.60
N LEU A 621 17.02 -18.15 -31.26
CA LEU A 621 17.69 -17.17 -32.11
C LEU A 621 17.91 -17.65 -33.55
N GLY A 622 18.27 -18.92 -33.73
CA GLY A 622 18.53 -19.48 -35.07
C GLY A 622 17.28 -19.64 -35.95
N MET A 623 16.09 -19.65 -35.35
CA MET A 623 14.81 -19.83 -36.04
C MET A 623 14.05 -18.52 -36.27
N LEU A 624 14.46 -17.44 -35.59
CA LEU A 624 13.81 -16.14 -35.69
C LEU A 624 14.22 -15.39 -36.98
N PRO A 625 13.31 -14.59 -37.58
CA PRO A 625 13.66 -13.61 -38.60
C PRO A 625 14.76 -12.65 -38.13
N GLU A 626 15.49 -12.03 -39.07
CA GLU A 626 16.67 -11.22 -38.77
C GLU A 626 16.42 -10.11 -37.74
N ASP A 627 15.35 -9.33 -37.90
CA ASP A 627 15.01 -8.23 -37.01
C ASP A 627 14.61 -8.69 -35.59
N GLU A 628 13.90 -9.82 -35.51
CA GLU A 628 13.51 -10.44 -34.23
C GLU A 628 14.71 -11.11 -33.54
N ARG A 629 15.60 -11.74 -34.31
CA ARG A 629 16.84 -12.34 -33.82
C ARG A 629 17.76 -11.29 -33.24
N ASP A 630 17.92 -10.16 -33.91
CA ASP A 630 18.76 -9.05 -33.45
C ASP A 630 18.24 -8.48 -32.12
N GLN A 631 16.92 -8.37 -31.96
CA GLN A 631 16.30 -8.03 -30.68
C GLN A 631 16.59 -9.08 -29.60
N GLY A 632 16.47 -10.37 -29.92
CA GLY A 632 16.79 -11.46 -28.98
C GLY A 632 18.26 -11.43 -28.52
N VAL A 633 19.20 -11.20 -29.44
CA VAL A 633 20.62 -11.01 -29.11
C VAL A 633 20.82 -9.79 -28.22
N GLU A 634 20.17 -8.67 -28.54
CA GLU A 634 20.25 -7.45 -27.76
C GLU A 634 19.72 -7.64 -26.33
N ILE A 635 18.62 -8.40 -26.16
CA ILE A 635 18.08 -8.76 -24.84
C ILE A 635 19.10 -9.56 -24.03
N LEU A 636 19.67 -10.64 -24.60
CA LEU A 636 20.69 -11.44 -23.90
C LEU A 636 21.90 -10.59 -23.51
N LEU A 637 22.41 -9.75 -24.42
CA LEU A 637 23.54 -8.87 -24.13
C LEU A 637 23.20 -7.82 -23.06
N LYS A 638 22.02 -7.20 -23.13
CA LYS A 638 21.55 -6.22 -22.13
C LYS A 638 21.42 -6.86 -20.75
N ARG A 639 20.82 -8.06 -20.68
CA ARG A 639 20.54 -8.76 -19.43
C ARG A 639 21.74 -9.50 -18.84
N SER A 640 22.80 -9.71 -19.64
CA SER A 640 24.05 -10.35 -19.22
C SER A 640 24.68 -9.72 -17.97
N ARG A 641 24.58 -8.39 -17.80
CA ARG A 641 25.13 -7.72 -16.62
C ARG A 641 24.37 -8.09 -15.34
N GLY A 642 23.04 -7.97 -15.36
CA GLY A 642 22.22 -8.27 -14.19
C GLY A 642 22.30 -9.74 -13.78
N ILE A 643 22.10 -10.64 -14.76
CA ILE A 643 22.15 -12.09 -14.53
C ILE A 643 23.57 -12.57 -14.24
N GLY A 644 24.59 -11.99 -14.89
CA GLY A 644 26.00 -12.37 -14.74
C GLY A 644 26.60 -12.08 -13.37
N ARG A 645 25.96 -11.22 -12.56
CA ARG A 645 26.29 -11.00 -11.14
C ARG A 645 25.88 -12.17 -10.24
N ILE A 646 24.91 -12.99 -10.67
CA ILE A 646 24.45 -14.15 -9.91
C ILE A 646 25.47 -15.28 -10.12
N ALA A 647 26.19 -15.65 -9.06
CA ALA A 647 27.27 -16.65 -9.13
C ALA A 647 26.84 -17.97 -9.79
N ASN A 648 25.60 -18.43 -9.54
CA ASN A 648 25.06 -19.67 -10.10
C ASN A 648 24.73 -19.60 -11.60
N LEU A 649 24.65 -18.40 -12.18
CA LEU A 649 24.24 -18.15 -13.57
C LEU A 649 25.36 -17.52 -14.42
N THR A 650 26.39 -16.96 -13.79
CA THR A 650 27.48 -16.25 -14.46
C THR A 650 28.21 -17.06 -15.53
N ASN A 651 28.50 -18.35 -15.29
CA ASN A 651 29.15 -19.21 -16.30
C ASN A 651 28.25 -19.40 -17.53
N MET A 652 26.94 -19.63 -17.33
CA MET A 652 25.97 -19.71 -18.42
C MET A 652 25.97 -18.44 -19.28
N VAL A 653 26.04 -17.26 -18.65
CA VAL A 653 26.12 -15.98 -19.37
C VAL A 653 27.42 -15.88 -20.17
N ILE A 654 28.57 -16.19 -19.57
CA ILE A 654 29.88 -16.16 -20.24
C ILE A 654 29.88 -17.12 -21.45
N ASP A 655 29.42 -18.35 -21.25
CA ASP A 655 29.36 -19.38 -22.29
C ASP A 655 28.43 -18.96 -23.44
N THR A 656 27.31 -18.30 -23.11
CA THR A 656 26.40 -17.73 -24.10
C THR A 656 27.10 -16.67 -24.96
N VAL A 657 27.83 -15.74 -24.35
CA VAL A 657 28.54 -14.71 -25.12
C VAL A 657 29.62 -15.35 -26.00
N TYR A 658 30.35 -16.36 -25.50
CA TYR A 658 31.30 -17.13 -26.30
C TYR A 658 30.64 -17.84 -27.49
N GLU A 659 29.44 -18.40 -27.31
CA GLU A 659 28.71 -19.02 -28.41
C GLU A 659 28.27 -17.96 -29.44
N LEU A 660 27.71 -16.84 -28.98
CA LEU A 660 27.24 -15.76 -29.84
C LEU A 660 28.38 -15.16 -30.68
N ILE A 661 29.61 -15.06 -30.15
CA ILE A 661 30.78 -14.56 -30.89
C ILE A 661 31.10 -15.38 -32.13
N LYS A 662 30.77 -16.68 -32.12
CA LYS A 662 30.97 -17.58 -33.26
C LYS A 662 29.90 -17.40 -34.34
N LYS A 663 28.83 -16.66 -34.07
CA LYS A 663 27.73 -16.43 -35.02
C LYS A 663 28.01 -15.19 -35.84
N SER A 664 27.82 -15.28 -37.17
CA SER A 664 28.09 -14.19 -38.11
C SER A 664 27.17 -12.98 -37.93
N TYR A 665 25.99 -13.17 -37.36
CA TYR A 665 25.00 -12.10 -37.13
C TYR A 665 25.28 -11.29 -35.86
N LEU A 666 26.21 -11.70 -34.98
CA LEU A 666 26.53 -10.90 -33.80
C LEU A 666 27.36 -9.67 -34.19
N ASP A 667 26.87 -8.49 -33.83
CA ASP A 667 27.74 -7.31 -33.75
C ASP A 667 28.70 -7.43 -32.55
N LYS A 668 29.95 -7.83 -32.84
CA LYS A 668 31.01 -7.95 -31.84
C LYS A 668 31.24 -6.65 -31.06
N LYS A 669 30.96 -5.48 -31.65
CA LYS A 669 31.08 -4.19 -30.94
C LYS A 669 30.08 -4.12 -29.79
N LYS A 670 28.81 -4.50 -30.01
CA LYS A 670 27.78 -4.53 -28.96
C LYS A 670 28.18 -5.46 -27.81
N ALA A 671 28.68 -6.66 -28.12
CA ALA A 671 29.14 -7.61 -27.11
C ALA A 671 30.32 -7.05 -26.29
N LEU A 672 31.32 -6.46 -26.95
CA LEU A 672 32.49 -5.87 -26.31
C LEU A 672 32.16 -4.67 -25.42
N ILE A 673 31.18 -3.85 -25.83
CA ILE A 673 30.64 -2.75 -25.01
C ILE A 673 30.06 -3.32 -23.71
N GLN A 674 29.19 -4.34 -23.79
CA GLN A 674 28.57 -4.90 -22.59
C GLN A 674 29.56 -5.62 -21.68
N VAL A 675 30.48 -6.41 -22.24
CA VAL A 675 31.55 -7.06 -21.46
C VAL A 675 32.43 -6.02 -20.75
N SER A 676 32.75 -4.91 -21.42
CA SER A 676 33.52 -3.81 -20.84
C SER A 676 32.77 -3.14 -19.68
N ARG A 677 31.46 -2.93 -19.81
CA ARG A 677 30.60 -2.41 -18.74
C ARG A 677 30.55 -3.34 -17.53
N ILE A 678 30.35 -4.64 -17.75
CA ILE A 678 30.35 -5.65 -16.69
C ILE A 678 31.67 -5.60 -15.91
N LEU A 679 32.80 -5.61 -16.60
CA LEU A 679 34.11 -5.53 -15.95
C LEU A 679 34.35 -4.21 -15.23
N HIS A 680 33.88 -3.09 -15.78
CA HIS A 680 34.06 -1.79 -15.15
C HIS A 680 33.26 -1.66 -13.86
N TYR A 681 31.96 -1.94 -13.90
CA TYR A 681 31.09 -1.69 -12.76
C TYR A 681 31.06 -2.83 -11.74
N ASP A 682 31.33 -4.07 -12.15
CA ASP A 682 30.99 -5.24 -11.33
C ASP A 682 32.23 -6.10 -10.97
N ALA A 683 33.39 -5.91 -11.64
CA ALA A 683 34.56 -6.77 -11.42
C ALA A 683 35.14 -6.74 -10.01
N LYS A 684 34.89 -5.67 -9.23
CA LYS A 684 35.37 -5.57 -7.84
C LYS A 684 34.65 -6.56 -6.92
N GLU A 685 33.40 -6.88 -7.22
CA GLU A 685 32.55 -7.78 -6.43
C GLU A 685 32.59 -9.23 -6.95
N MET A 686 33.24 -9.47 -8.09
CA MET A 686 33.36 -10.80 -8.69
C MET A 686 34.41 -11.67 -8.01
N ILE A 687 34.11 -12.96 -7.92
CA ILE A 687 35.09 -13.98 -7.54
C ILE A 687 36.25 -13.98 -8.56
N PRO A 688 37.53 -14.08 -8.12
CA PRO A 688 38.69 -13.94 -9.00
C PRO A 688 38.67 -14.82 -10.25
N GLU A 689 38.24 -16.09 -10.11
CA GLU A 689 38.15 -17.04 -11.23
C GLU A 689 37.16 -16.57 -12.31
N LEU A 690 36.00 -16.06 -11.91
CA LEU A 690 34.98 -15.56 -12.83
C LEU A 690 35.42 -14.24 -13.47
N ARG A 691 36.06 -13.37 -12.70
CA ARG A 691 36.66 -12.13 -13.21
C ARG A 691 37.69 -12.45 -14.30
N GLN A 692 38.55 -13.44 -14.08
CA GLN A 692 39.52 -13.86 -15.10
C GLN A 692 38.85 -14.35 -16.38
N LYS A 693 37.74 -15.10 -16.28
CA LYS A 693 36.97 -15.52 -17.46
C LYS A 693 36.39 -14.31 -18.24
N TRP A 694 35.82 -13.32 -17.54
CA TRP A 694 35.33 -12.10 -18.19
C TRP A 694 36.46 -11.28 -18.84
N VAL A 695 37.62 -11.16 -18.18
CA VAL A 695 38.80 -10.49 -18.74
C VAL A 695 39.29 -11.23 -20.00
N LYS A 696 39.35 -12.56 -19.96
CA LYS A 696 39.70 -13.38 -21.11
C LYS A 696 38.73 -13.14 -22.26
N LEU A 697 37.43 -13.18 -22.01
CA LEU A 697 36.40 -12.90 -23.01
C LEU A 697 36.52 -11.49 -23.61
N LYS A 698 36.82 -10.47 -22.79
CA LYS A 698 37.09 -9.11 -23.28
C LYS A 698 38.30 -9.08 -24.22
N ASN A 699 39.37 -9.76 -23.86
CA ASN A 699 40.60 -9.81 -24.65
C ASN A 699 40.36 -10.56 -25.97
N ASP A 700 39.65 -11.69 -25.94
CA ASP A 700 39.27 -12.46 -27.13
C ASP A 700 38.40 -11.63 -28.10
N LEU A 701 37.46 -10.83 -27.56
CA LEU A 701 36.64 -9.89 -28.34
C LEU A 701 37.44 -8.70 -28.89
N THR A 702 38.48 -8.27 -28.18
CA THR A 702 39.30 -7.11 -28.56
C THR A 702 40.35 -7.47 -29.60
N GLY A 703 40.88 -8.70 -29.56
CA GLY A 703 42.04 -9.11 -30.35
C GLY A 703 43.34 -8.43 -29.89
N VAL A 704 44.46 -8.86 -30.49
CA VAL A 704 45.81 -8.35 -30.17
C VAL A 704 46.52 -7.77 -31.40
N ASP A 705 46.03 -8.07 -32.59
CA ASP A 705 46.57 -7.54 -33.84
C ASP A 705 46.16 -6.09 -34.06
N TYR A 706 46.87 -5.43 -34.97
CA TYR A 706 46.66 -4.01 -35.27
C TYR A 706 45.22 -3.69 -35.70
N ALA A 707 44.62 -4.50 -36.58
CA ALA A 707 43.28 -4.25 -37.08
C ALA A 707 42.24 -4.36 -35.97
N SER A 708 42.35 -5.39 -35.12
CA SER A 708 41.42 -5.57 -33.99
C SER A 708 41.53 -4.44 -32.95
N LEU A 709 42.75 -3.98 -32.63
CA LEU A 709 42.97 -2.83 -31.74
C LEU A 709 42.44 -1.52 -32.35
N MET A 710 42.60 -1.33 -33.66
CA MET A 710 42.01 -0.20 -34.39
C MET A 710 40.48 -0.20 -34.28
N ARG A 711 39.86 -1.35 -34.53
CA ARG A 711 38.40 -1.51 -34.38
C ARG A 711 37.92 -1.26 -32.95
N ARG A 712 38.72 -1.60 -31.93
CA ARG A 712 38.40 -1.36 -30.52
C ARG A 712 38.53 0.10 -30.09
N TYR A 713 39.68 0.71 -30.32
CA TYR A 713 40.03 2.00 -29.72
C TYR A 713 39.67 3.18 -30.63
N VAL A 714 39.74 2.98 -31.95
CA VAL A 714 39.35 4.00 -32.93
C VAL A 714 37.88 3.82 -33.34
N GLY A 715 37.41 2.57 -33.42
CA GLY A 715 36.04 2.26 -33.86
C GLY A 715 34.95 2.36 -32.80
N ILE A 716 35.29 2.40 -31.50
CA ILE A 716 34.30 2.42 -30.41
C ILE A 716 34.69 3.50 -29.38
N ILE A 717 33.72 4.34 -29.01
CA ILE A 717 33.81 5.21 -27.84
C ILE A 717 33.16 4.50 -26.65
N LEU A 718 33.94 4.28 -25.60
CA LEU A 718 33.46 3.75 -24.32
C LEU A 718 33.76 4.73 -23.20
N LEU A 719 32.74 5.03 -22.41
CA LEU A 719 32.89 5.86 -21.20
C LEU A 719 33.86 5.20 -20.22
N GLU A 720 33.80 3.88 -20.12
CA GLU A 720 34.60 3.04 -19.24
C GLU A 720 36.11 3.14 -19.54
N ASP A 721 36.52 3.55 -20.74
CA ASP A 721 37.93 3.73 -21.11
C ASP A 721 38.55 5.01 -20.49
N HIS A 722 37.72 5.88 -19.92
CA HIS A 722 38.13 7.10 -19.26
C HIS A 722 38.31 6.92 -17.76
N PHE A 723 38.24 5.70 -17.21
CA PHE A 723 38.43 5.45 -15.78
C PHE A 723 39.72 4.69 -15.51
N ASP A 724 40.52 5.15 -14.54
CA ASP A 724 41.73 4.45 -14.13
C ASP A 724 41.45 3.24 -13.22
N GLU A 725 42.50 2.53 -12.80
CA GLU A 725 42.39 1.33 -11.97
C GLU A 725 41.76 1.61 -10.58
N GLU A 726 41.83 2.87 -10.12
CA GLU A 726 41.16 3.32 -8.88
C GLU A 726 39.68 3.65 -9.11
N GLY A 727 39.23 3.76 -10.37
CA GLY A 727 37.88 4.17 -10.74
C GLY A 727 37.69 5.69 -10.82
N LYS A 728 38.76 6.46 -11.01
CA LYS A 728 38.68 7.91 -11.21
C LYS A 728 38.62 8.26 -12.69
N TYR A 729 37.72 9.17 -13.04
CA TYR A 729 37.60 9.68 -14.39
C TYR A 729 38.85 10.49 -14.80
N LYS A 730 39.38 10.19 -15.97
CA LYS A 730 40.53 10.80 -16.64
C LYS A 730 40.23 10.90 -18.13
N GLU A 731 39.98 12.13 -18.58
CA GLU A 731 39.53 12.46 -19.93
C GLU A 731 40.41 11.86 -21.05
N ASN A 732 41.74 11.78 -20.83
CA ASN A 732 42.70 11.34 -21.85
C ASN A 732 43.29 9.95 -21.60
N LEU A 733 42.71 9.13 -20.71
CA LEU A 733 43.30 7.84 -20.37
C LEU A 733 43.40 6.87 -21.56
N ASN A 734 42.40 6.89 -22.45
CA ASN A 734 42.38 6.07 -23.66
C ASN A 734 43.31 6.60 -24.78
N GLN A 735 43.77 7.85 -24.66
CA GLN A 735 44.58 8.50 -25.70
C GLN A 735 45.91 7.78 -25.93
N LYS A 736 46.48 7.13 -24.91
CA LYS A 736 47.71 6.35 -25.04
C LYS A 736 47.61 5.23 -26.08
N TYR A 737 46.48 4.52 -26.15
CA TYR A 737 46.29 3.43 -27.11
C TYR A 737 46.13 3.95 -28.53
N ILE A 738 45.42 5.08 -28.69
CA ILE A 738 45.29 5.77 -29.97
C ILE A 738 46.65 6.30 -30.46
N GLN A 739 47.48 6.83 -29.56
CA GLN A 739 48.86 7.27 -29.85
C GLN A 739 49.76 6.11 -30.27
N GLU A 740 49.69 4.97 -29.58
CA GLU A 740 50.43 3.76 -29.95
C GLU A 740 50.03 3.25 -31.34
N LEU A 741 48.73 3.25 -31.66
CA LEU A 741 48.23 2.87 -32.99
C LEU A 741 48.69 3.86 -34.08
N ALA A 742 48.68 5.16 -33.79
CA ALA A 742 49.18 6.18 -34.70
C ALA A 742 50.68 6.02 -34.97
N ASN A 743 51.50 5.73 -33.95
CA ASN A 743 52.93 5.43 -34.13
C ASN A 743 53.12 4.21 -35.05
N LYS A 744 52.42 3.10 -34.77
CA LYS A 744 52.50 1.88 -35.58
C LYS A 744 52.07 2.11 -37.04
N SER A 745 51.11 3.01 -37.27
CA SER A 745 50.65 3.38 -38.61
C SER A 745 51.74 4.07 -39.43
N VAL A 746 52.56 4.91 -38.79
CA VAL A 746 53.66 5.63 -39.46
C VAL A 746 54.88 4.72 -39.64
N GLU A 747 55.16 3.86 -38.65
CA GLU A 747 56.25 2.88 -38.72
C GLU A 747 56.00 1.83 -39.80
N ASN A 748 54.74 1.41 -39.99
CA ASN A 748 54.34 0.41 -40.99
C ASN A 748 53.09 0.87 -41.76
N PRO A 749 53.24 1.71 -42.81
CA PRO A 749 52.12 2.26 -43.59
C PRO A 749 51.14 1.23 -44.16
N GLN A 750 51.62 0.02 -44.47
CA GLN A 750 50.78 -1.07 -44.99
C GLN A 750 49.67 -1.49 -44.00
N LEU A 751 49.89 -1.33 -42.69
CA LEU A 751 48.90 -1.68 -41.66
C LEU A 751 47.68 -0.77 -41.71
N ILE A 752 47.89 0.54 -41.87
CA ILE A 752 46.79 1.51 -41.93
C ILE A 752 46.05 1.45 -43.26
N GLU A 753 46.74 1.16 -44.37
CA GLU A 753 46.14 1.04 -45.71
C GLU A 753 44.95 0.06 -45.74
N ALA A 754 45.07 -1.08 -45.06
CA ALA A 754 43.98 -2.06 -44.95
C ALA A 754 42.75 -1.54 -44.19
N GLU A 755 42.95 -0.57 -43.29
CA GLU A 755 41.90 -0.01 -42.43
C GLU A 755 41.28 1.29 -42.98
N LEU A 756 41.91 1.92 -43.99
CA LEU A 756 41.47 3.23 -44.50
C LEU A 756 40.01 3.25 -44.95
N LYS A 757 39.52 2.16 -45.55
CA LYS A 757 38.16 2.07 -46.11
C LYS A 757 37.06 2.40 -45.09
N TRP A 758 37.24 2.01 -43.83
CA TRP A 758 36.25 2.28 -42.77
C TRP A 758 36.65 3.47 -41.88
N LEU A 759 37.92 3.86 -41.84
CA LEU A 759 38.37 5.02 -41.06
C LEU A 759 37.78 6.35 -41.56
N VAL A 760 37.48 6.43 -42.85
CA VAL A 760 36.82 7.59 -43.49
C VAL A 760 35.29 7.51 -43.45
N THR A 761 34.70 6.60 -42.66
CA THR A 761 33.25 6.50 -42.46
C THR A 761 32.86 6.85 -41.03
N ASN A 762 31.56 6.96 -40.78
CA ASN A 762 31.02 7.13 -39.42
C ASN A 762 31.25 5.92 -38.49
N GLU A 763 31.79 4.80 -38.99
CA GLU A 763 32.19 3.66 -38.16
C GLU A 763 33.38 3.97 -37.25
N ALA A 764 34.23 4.94 -37.63
CA ALA A 764 35.36 5.42 -36.84
C ALA A 764 34.93 6.50 -35.86
N GLN A 765 34.30 6.09 -34.76
CA GLN A 765 33.77 7.00 -33.74
C GLN A 765 34.86 7.90 -33.14
N ASN A 766 36.05 7.36 -32.86
CA ASN A 766 37.23 8.12 -32.43
C ASN A 766 38.12 8.57 -33.61
N GLY A 767 37.60 8.55 -34.84
CA GLY A 767 38.34 8.87 -36.06
C GLY A 767 39.07 10.20 -35.98
N HIS A 768 38.42 11.26 -35.47
CA HIS A 768 39.06 12.56 -35.29
C HIS A 768 40.26 12.52 -34.34
N LYS A 769 40.15 11.83 -33.20
CA LYS A 769 41.27 11.72 -32.23
C LYS A 769 42.43 10.94 -32.85
N PHE A 770 42.14 9.84 -33.53
CA PHE A 770 43.16 9.05 -34.21
C PHE A 770 43.82 9.82 -35.36
N GLY A 771 43.04 10.51 -36.19
CA GLY A 771 43.56 11.35 -37.27
C GLY A 771 44.48 12.46 -36.76
N TYR A 772 44.09 13.12 -35.66
CA TYR A 772 44.91 14.11 -34.99
C TYR A 772 46.26 13.53 -34.54
N GLU A 773 46.25 12.42 -33.81
CA GLU A 773 47.50 11.77 -33.38
C GLU A 773 48.34 11.29 -34.57
N LEU A 774 47.72 10.76 -35.63
CA LEU A 774 48.41 10.35 -36.85
C LEU A 774 49.12 11.52 -37.52
N GLY A 775 48.47 12.68 -37.66
CA GLY A 775 49.08 13.90 -38.21
C GLY A 775 50.19 14.47 -37.30
N LEU A 776 50.11 14.27 -35.99
CA LEU A 776 51.20 14.58 -35.08
C LEU A 776 52.41 13.65 -35.24
N LYS A 777 52.26 12.43 -35.78
CA LYS A 777 53.36 11.48 -35.96
C LYS A 777 53.92 11.45 -37.38
N ASP A 778 53.10 11.63 -38.40
CA ASP A 778 53.50 11.69 -39.81
C ASP A 778 54.12 13.05 -40.17
N LYS A 779 55.37 13.27 -39.71
CA LYS A 779 56.06 14.57 -39.81
C LYS A 779 56.25 15.09 -41.24
N ASN A 780 56.35 14.19 -42.21
CA ASN A 780 56.58 14.52 -43.62
C ASN A 780 55.31 14.34 -44.48
N TYR A 781 54.16 14.14 -43.85
CA TYR A 781 52.86 13.96 -44.51
C TYR A 781 52.85 12.86 -45.59
N THR A 782 53.61 11.80 -45.37
CA THR A 782 53.82 10.71 -46.33
C THR A 782 52.54 9.91 -46.57
N LEU A 783 51.64 9.86 -45.60
CA LEU A 783 50.37 9.13 -45.68
C LEU A 783 49.26 9.96 -46.34
N LEU A 784 49.40 11.29 -46.40
CA LEU A 784 48.35 12.24 -46.78
C LEU A 784 47.66 11.88 -48.10
N ASN A 785 48.44 11.58 -49.14
CA ASN A 785 47.89 11.22 -50.45
C ASN A 785 47.02 9.95 -50.39
N SER A 786 47.42 8.96 -49.60
CA SER A 786 46.66 7.72 -49.42
C SER A 786 45.37 7.98 -48.62
N LEU A 787 45.43 8.85 -47.60
CA LEU A 787 44.24 9.24 -46.81
C LEU A 787 43.21 9.97 -47.69
N ILE A 788 43.66 10.94 -48.50
CA ILE A 788 42.81 11.68 -49.44
C ILE A 788 42.16 10.74 -50.44
N LYS A 789 42.94 9.84 -51.07
CA LYS A 789 42.40 8.84 -52.00
C LYS A 789 41.36 7.92 -51.35
N ALA A 790 41.59 7.50 -50.11
CA ALA A 790 40.60 6.70 -49.38
C ALA A 790 39.30 7.49 -49.15
N GLN A 791 39.39 8.78 -48.79
CA GLN A 791 38.24 9.66 -48.65
C GLN A 791 37.46 9.82 -49.97
N GLU A 792 38.15 9.92 -51.11
CA GLU A 792 37.54 10.01 -52.45
C GLU A 792 36.73 8.77 -52.82
N ASN A 793 37.24 7.59 -52.45
CA ASN A 793 36.69 6.30 -52.88
C ASN A 793 35.49 5.81 -52.04
N VAL A 794 35.06 6.56 -51.03
CA VAL A 794 33.93 6.18 -50.16
C VAL A 794 32.67 6.93 -50.54
N GLU A 795 31.64 6.18 -50.97
CA GLU A 795 30.38 6.74 -51.45
C GLU A 795 29.27 6.78 -50.39
N LYS A 796 29.28 5.83 -49.43
CA LYS A 796 28.25 5.70 -48.38
C LYS A 796 28.83 5.88 -46.99
N TYR A 797 28.07 6.52 -46.09
CA TYR A 797 28.44 6.76 -44.69
C TYR A 797 29.75 7.53 -44.49
N GLN A 798 30.16 8.31 -45.49
CA GLN A 798 31.37 9.11 -45.48
C GLN A 798 31.41 10.03 -44.25
N SER A 799 32.52 10.03 -43.53
CA SER A 799 32.79 10.94 -42.42
C SER A 799 34.12 11.64 -42.63
N PHE A 800 34.15 12.95 -42.43
CA PHE A 800 35.38 13.74 -42.49
C PHE A 800 36.11 13.80 -41.14
N ASN A 801 35.57 13.18 -40.08
CA ASN A 801 36.14 13.29 -38.73
C ASN A 801 37.60 12.88 -38.70
N PHE A 802 37.96 11.75 -39.32
CA PHE A 802 39.34 11.26 -39.37
C PHE A 802 40.28 12.21 -40.11
N LEU A 803 39.94 12.60 -41.35
CA LEU A 803 40.76 13.54 -42.13
C LEU A 803 40.84 14.92 -41.44
N GLY A 804 39.73 15.41 -40.89
CA GLY A 804 39.66 16.67 -40.16
C GLY A 804 40.59 16.69 -38.95
N GLY A 805 40.70 15.58 -38.22
CA GLY A 805 41.69 15.42 -37.15
C GLY A 805 43.13 15.55 -37.68
N TYR A 806 43.45 14.88 -38.79
CA TYR A 806 44.77 14.94 -39.41
C TYR A 806 45.12 16.36 -39.89
N PHE A 807 44.17 17.06 -40.53
CA PHE A 807 44.36 18.44 -40.96
C PHE A 807 44.45 19.42 -39.79
N LYS A 808 43.77 19.16 -38.68
CA LYS A 808 43.95 19.94 -37.45
C LYS A 808 45.40 19.85 -36.96
N ALA A 809 45.96 18.64 -36.88
CA ALA A 809 47.35 18.45 -36.48
C ALA A 809 48.35 19.06 -37.48
N MET A 810 48.03 19.00 -38.79
CA MET A 810 48.81 19.68 -39.84
C MET A 810 48.77 21.20 -39.65
N ASN A 811 47.60 21.78 -39.41
CA ASN A 811 47.44 23.21 -39.17
C ASN A 811 48.26 23.71 -37.98
N GLU A 812 48.29 22.94 -36.88
CA GLU A 812 49.06 23.30 -35.68
C GLU A 812 50.59 23.25 -35.91
N LYS A 813 51.07 22.46 -36.87
CA LYS A 813 52.51 22.31 -37.16
C LYS A 813 53.01 23.12 -38.35
N ASN A 814 52.21 23.18 -39.41
CA ASN A 814 52.54 23.80 -40.68
C ASN A 814 51.25 24.33 -41.34
N PRO A 815 50.76 25.51 -40.91
CA PRO A 815 49.57 26.15 -41.47
C PRO A 815 49.64 26.34 -42.99
N ASP A 816 50.81 26.71 -43.51
CA ASP A 816 51.02 26.97 -44.95
C ASP A 816 50.81 25.71 -45.78
N GLU A 817 51.25 24.55 -45.29
CA GLU A 817 51.05 23.29 -45.99
C GLU A 817 49.58 22.87 -45.99
N ARG A 818 48.84 23.10 -44.89
CA ARG A 818 47.39 22.90 -44.85
C ARG A 818 46.68 23.79 -45.87
N GLU A 819 47.04 25.06 -45.93
CA GLU A 819 46.41 26.03 -46.83
C GLU A 819 46.63 25.66 -48.29
N LYS A 820 47.84 25.21 -48.67
CA LYS A 820 48.11 24.67 -50.01
C LYS A 820 47.19 23.50 -50.37
N GLN A 821 46.97 22.55 -49.45
CA GLN A 821 46.08 21.42 -49.70
C GLN A 821 44.61 21.87 -49.84
N PHE A 822 44.19 22.85 -49.05
CA PHE A 822 42.83 23.39 -49.11
C PHE A 822 42.60 24.19 -50.40
N GLU A 823 43.60 24.94 -50.88
CA GLU A 823 43.56 25.57 -52.21
C GLU A 823 43.44 24.54 -53.35
N ILE A 824 44.11 23.39 -53.21
CA ILE A 824 43.97 22.26 -54.15
C ILE A 824 42.54 21.69 -54.10
N PHE A 825 41.97 21.52 -52.91
CA PHE A 825 40.61 21.03 -52.74
C PHE A 825 39.56 22.02 -53.25
N ALA A 826 39.79 23.33 -53.09
CA ALA A 826 38.87 24.38 -53.53
C ALA A 826 38.73 24.41 -55.06
N LYS A 827 39.79 24.01 -55.78
CA LYS A 827 39.82 23.91 -57.25
C LYS A 827 39.13 22.66 -57.79
N ASP A 828 38.80 21.68 -56.93
CA ASP A 828 38.09 20.45 -57.30
C ASP A 828 36.66 20.45 -56.75
N ARG A 829 35.67 20.47 -57.65
CA ARG A 829 34.24 20.54 -57.32
C ARG A 829 33.75 19.39 -56.42
N LYS A 830 34.43 18.24 -56.39
CA LYS A 830 34.11 17.11 -55.49
C LYS A 830 34.77 17.22 -54.13
N LYS A 831 35.86 17.98 -54.00
CA LYS A 831 36.66 18.14 -52.77
C LYS A 831 36.38 19.44 -52.03
N SER A 832 35.79 20.44 -52.69
CA SER A 832 35.41 21.71 -52.06
C SER A 832 34.48 21.55 -50.85
N ARG A 833 33.70 20.46 -50.80
CA ARG A 833 32.84 20.08 -49.65
C ARG A 833 33.61 19.60 -48.41
N TRP A 834 34.94 19.47 -48.49
CA TRP A 834 35.82 19.03 -47.39
C TRP A 834 36.53 20.17 -46.67
N ILE A 835 36.43 21.38 -47.23
CA ILE A 835 36.84 22.65 -46.63
C ILE A 835 35.67 23.17 -45.81
#